data_AF-A0A9W8PVK4-F1
#
_entry.id   AF-A0A9W8PVK4-F1
#
_cell.length_a   1.000
_cell.length_b   1.000
_cell.length_c   1.000
_cell.angle_alpha   90.00
_cell.angle_beta   90.00
_cell.angle_gamma   90.00
#
_symmetry.space_group_name_H-M   'P 1'
#
loop_
_entity.id
_entity.type
_entity.pdbx_description
1 polymer ?
#
loop_
_entity_poly.entity_id
_entity_poly.type
_entity_poly.pdbx_seq_one_letter_code
_entity_poly.pdbx_strand_id
1 'polypeptide(L)'
;MVQSAILGFPRMGVNRDLKKATEAYWGGKISQSDLLAEAKRLRLAHWKIQQDAGVDIIPSNDFALYDHVLHQIQDFGAVPERYTKDGLDPIDQYFAMGRGHQKEGVDVPSLEMVKWFDSNYHYVKPTLQDSQTFKLTDSPKAVADFKEAKEAGINTRPVLVGPVSFLHLGKADRDQSVDPIDLLEKLLPVYEQLLSQLKEAGAETVQIDEPVLVFDLPQKTKDAFKPAYEKFASLGNKIPNIVFTTYFGDIVHNVDLLPKDIYGLHIDLVRNPEQLDKVLGSIGSNTILSAGVVDGRNIWKTNLKRAIEIVETAVQKLGKDRVIAATSSSLLHTPHTLASEKKLDPEIADWFSFATEKASEIALIAKAVTEGPASVREQLEANAKSIKARADSPRTNDPQVKERQSKVTQKDYERKSEFTVRISQQQKKLNLPLFPTTTIGSFPQTKEIRVQRNKFTKGEITAEEYDRFIEKEIEENVKIQEELDLDVFVHGEPERNDMVQFFGERFQGYAFTTHAWVQSYGSRCVRPPIIVGDISRPNPMTVKESKYAVSVSKKPMKGMLTGPVTCLRWSFPRDDVHQSVQAEQLALALRDEVVDLEKAGIDVIQVDEPALREGLPLRSGEERDAYLKWAVQAFRLSTAGVEDATQIHSHFCYSEFQDFFHAIAALDADVLSIENSKSDAKLLRVFVDSEYPRHIGPGVYDIHSPRVPSEQEIKDRIEEMLQFLKPEQLWIDPDCGLKTRQWKETKEALANMVNAAKYFRNKYAK
;
A
#
# COMPACT_ATOMS: atom_id res chain seq x y z
N MET A 1 -19.16 -14.13 -29.09
CA MET A 1 -17.76 -13.64 -29.30
C MET A 1 -17.16 -13.39 -27.93
N VAL A 2 -15.87 -13.69 -27.70
CA VAL A 2 -15.23 -13.38 -26.41
C VAL A 2 -14.95 -11.89 -26.36
N GLN A 3 -15.47 -11.21 -25.34
CA GLN A 3 -15.25 -9.78 -25.11
C GLN A 3 -14.02 -9.53 -24.22
N SER A 4 -13.44 -8.34 -24.35
CA SER A 4 -12.38 -7.82 -23.49
C SER A 4 -12.93 -6.83 -22.45
N ALA A 5 -12.39 -6.85 -21.23
CA ALA A 5 -12.83 -5.97 -20.15
C ALA A 5 -11.66 -5.40 -19.31
N ILE A 6 -11.80 -4.14 -18.91
CA ILE A 6 -10.95 -3.50 -17.90
C ILE A 6 -11.80 -3.19 -16.67
N LEU A 7 -11.30 -3.55 -15.49
CA LEU A 7 -12.03 -3.34 -14.22
C LEU A 7 -11.94 -1.91 -13.68
N GLY A 8 -10.97 -1.12 -14.14
CA GLY A 8 -10.73 0.28 -13.76
C GLY A 8 -9.40 0.77 -14.35
N PHE A 9 -9.23 2.09 -14.51
CA PHE A 9 -8.05 2.69 -15.14
C PHE A 9 -7.32 3.68 -14.20
N PRO A 10 -5.98 3.84 -14.27
CA PRO A 10 -5.26 4.77 -13.40
C PRO A 10 -5.66 6.23 -13.66
N ARG A 11 -6.00 6.93 -12.57
CA ARG A 11 -6.71 8.22 -12.60
C ARG A 11 -5.80 9.43 -12.74
N MET A 12 -4.53 9.29 -12.38
CA MET A 12 -3.65 10.43 -12.16
C MET A 12 -3.31 11.22 -13.42
N GLY A 13 -3.47 10.61 -14.60
CA GLY A 13 -3.03 11.16 -15.89
C GLY A 13 -1.54 10.92 -16.15
N VAL A 14 -1.16 10.97 -17.43
CA VAL A 14 0.20 10.68 -17.92
C VAL A 14 1.29 11.50 -17.23
N ASN A 15 0.98 12.73 -16.80
CA ASN A 15 1.92 13.64 -16.15
C ASN A 15 1.54 13.98 -14.70
N ARG A 16 0.76 13.09 -14.04
CA ARG A 16 0.10 13.34 -12.75
C ARG A 16 -0.72 14.63 -12.77
N ASP A 17 -1.42 14.86 -13.87
CA ASP A 17 -2.26 16.02 -14.13
C ASP A 17 -3.29 16.22 -13.00
N LEU A 18 -3.92 15.13 -12.54
CA LEU A 18 -4.86 15.17 -11.41
C LEU A 18 -4.20 15.65 -10.12
N LYS A 19 -2.97 15.19 -9.82
CA LYS A 19 -2.23 15.65 -8.63
C LYS A 19 -2.03 17.17 -8.68
N LYS A 20 -1.58 17.69 -9.83
CA LYS A 20 -1.28 19.11 -10.01
C LYS A 20 -2.54 19.96 -9.83
N ALA A 21 -3.65 19.56 -10.44
CA ALA A 21 -4.92 20.27 -10.32
C ALA A 21 -5.44 20.24 -8.88
N THR A 22 -5.49 19.06 -8.26
CA THR A 22 -5.99 18.91 -6.88
C THR A 22 -5.15 19.69 -5.87
N GLU A 23 -3.81 19.65 -5.97
CA GLU A 23 -2.94 20.43 -5.07
C GLU A 23 -3.00 21.94 -5.35
N ALA A 24 -3.21 22.35 -6.60
CA ALA A 24 -3.43 23.75 -6.92
C ALA A 24 -4.75 24.27 -6.33
N TYR A 25 -5.80 23.45 -6.36
CA TYR A 25 -7.10 23.76 -5.75
C TYR A 25 -6.97 23.93 -4.23
N TRP A 26 -6.38 22.96 -3.53
CA TRP A 26 -6.14 23.07 -2.08
C TRP A 26 -5.25 24.25 -1.70
N GLY A 27 -4.33 24.64 -2.59
CA GLY A 27 -3.47 25.82 -2.42
C GLY A 27 -4.12 27.15 -2.81
N GLY A 28 -5.41 27.16 -3.19
CA GLY A 28 -6.14 28.37 -3.61
C GLY A 28 -5.65 28.98 -4.93
N LYS A 29 -5.00 28.19 -5.80
CA LYS A 29 -4.40 28.66 -7.06
C LYS A 29 -5.30 28.50 -8.28
N ILE A 30 -6.28 27.59 -8.21
CA ILE A 30 -7.29 27.37 -9.26
C ILE A 30 -8.67 27.29 -8.62
N SER A 31 -9.72 27.53 -9.40
CA SER A 31 -11.09 27.44 -8.93
C SER A 31 -11.60 25.99 -8.90
N GLN A 32 -12.74 25.77 -8.23
CA GLN A 32 -13.44 24.48 -8.26
C GLN A 32 -13.83 24.08 -9.69
N SER A 33 -14.27 25.04 -10.52
CA SER A 33 -14.66 24.75 -11.90
C SER A 33 -13.46 24.28 -12.73
N ASP A 34 -12.27 24.84 -12.50
CA ASP A 34 -11.04 24.43 -13.19
C ASP A 34 -10.63 23.01 -12.80
N LEU A 35 -10.76 22.66 -11.51
CA LEU A 35 -10.50 21.30 -11.03
C LEU A 35 -11.46 20.28 -11.67
N LEU A 36 -12.76 20.59 -11.69
CA LEU A 36 -13.77 19.71 -12.27
C LEU A 36 -13.64 19.58 -13.80
N ALA A 37 -13.24 20.64 -14.49
CA ALA A 37 -12.94 20.62 -15.92
C ALA A 37 -11.74 19.70 -16.23
N GLU A 38 -10.68 19.76 -15.42
CA GLU A 38 -9.52 18.89 -15.59
C GLU A 38 -9.86 17.42 -15.29
N ALA A 39 -10.67 17.17 -14.25
CA ALA A 39 -11.17 15.83 -13.96
C ALA A 39 -11.99 15.24 -15.12
N LYS A 40 -12.87 16.05 -15.74
CA LYS A 40 -13.63 15.67 -16.94
C LYS A 40 -12.71 15.36 -18.13
N ARG A 41 -11.72 16.24 -18.38
CA ARG A 41 -10.73 16.03 -19.46
C ARG A 41 -10.01 14.69 -19.30
N LEU A 42 -9.60 14.35 -18.08
CA LEU A 42 -8.91 13.09 -17.79
C LEU A 42 -9.80 11.87 -18.03
N ARG A 43 -11.04 11.87 -17.54
CA ARG A 43 -12.00 10.78 -17.79
C ARG A 43 -12.19 10.52 -19.29
N LEU A 44 -12.47 11.58 -20.07
CA LEU A 44 -12.64 11.49 -21.52
C LEU A 44 -11.38 10.94 -22.22
N ALA A 45 -10.20 11.40 -21.83
CA ALA A 45 -8.94 10.91 -22.38
C ALA A 45 -8.73 9.41 -22.08
N HIS A 46 -9.00 8.97 -20.85
CA HIS A 46 -8.80 7.59 -20.44
C HIS A 46 -9.81 6.63 -21.08
N TRP A 47 -11.07 7.03 -21.24
CA TRP A 47 -12.05 6.24 -21.99
C TRP A 47 -11.66 6.10 -23.46
N LYS A 48 -11.17 7.18 -24.08
CA LYS A 48 -10.71 7.15 -25.47
C LYS A 48 -9.52 6.23 -25.68
N ILE A 49 -8.54 6.23 -24.76
CA ILE A 49 -7.40 5.29 -24.77
C ILE A 49 -7.89 3.84 -24.81
N GLN A 50 -8.85 3.49 -23.96
CA GLN A 50 -9.36 2.12 -23.87
C GLN A 50 -10.17 1.73 -25.11
N GLN A 51 -11.00 2.64 -25.62
CA GLN A 51 -11.72 2.44 -26.88
C GLN A 51 -10.76 2.25 -28.06
N ASP A 52 -9.70 3.05 -28.15
CA ASP A 52 -8.70 2.97 -29.23
C ASP A 52 -7.85 1.69 -29.16
N ALA A 53 -7.66 1.15 -27.95
CA ALA A 53 -7.04 -0.15 -27.77
C ALA A 53 -7.94 -1.33 -28.20
N GLY A 54 -9.23 -1.08 -28.47
CA GLY A 54 -10.21 -2.09 -28.86
C GLY A 54 -10.86 -2.81 -27.67
N VAL A 55 -10.92 -2.17 -26.50
CA VAL A 55 -11.57 -2.75 -25.31
C VAL A 55 -13.10 -2.68 -25.47
N ASP A 56 -13.78 -3.81 -25.29
CA ASP A 56 -15.25 -3.90 -25.43
C ASP A 56 -15.99 -3.35 -24.21
N ILE A 57 -15.51 -3.68 -23.00
CA ILE A 57 -16.12 -3.30 -21.73
C ILE A 57 -15.21 -2.31 -21.00
N ILE A 58 -15.51 -1.03 -21.17
CA ILE A 58 -14.77 0.11 -20.60
C ILE A 58 -15.42 0.53 -19.27
N PRO A 59 -14.66 0.71 -18.18
CA PRO A 59 -15.20 1.10 -16.89
C PRO A 59 -15.58 2.58 -16.84
N SER A 60 -16.61 2.91 -16.06
CA SER A 60 -16.88 4.27 -15.56
C SER A 60 -17.13 4.26 -14.06
N ASN A 61 -17.17 5.43 -13.43
CA ASN A 61 -17.15 5.61 -11.98
C ASN A 61 -15.85 5.15 -11.28
N ASP A 62 -14.95 4.49 -12.00
CA ASP A 62 -13.62 4.13 -11.55
C ASP A 62 -12.77 5.36 -11.23
N PHE A 63 -13.00 6.52 -11.86
CA PHE A 63 -12.31 7.78 -11.54
C PHE A 63 -12.65 8.32 -10.14
N ALA A 64 -11.70 8.97 -9.46
CA ALA A 64 -11.93 9.67 -8.19
C ALA A 64 -10.92 10.82 -8.02
N LEU A 65 -11.35 11.92 -7.40
CA LEU A 65 -10.47 13.05 -7.08
C LEU A 65 -9.49 12.74 -5.93
N TYR A 66 -9.87 11.82 -5.05
CA TYR A 66 -9.07 11.40 -3.90
C TYR A 66 -9.13 9.88 -3.70
N ASP A 67 -10.32 9.35 -3.41
CA ASP A 67 -10.61 7.93 -3.22
C ASP A 67 -12.04 7.59 -3.67
N HIS A 68 -12.22 6.39 -4.22
CA HIS A 68 -13.50 5.87 -4.69
C HIS A 68 -14.43 5.43 -3.55
N VAL A 69 -13.91 4.83 -2.47
CA VAL A 69 -14.73 4.49 -1.30
C VAL A 69 -15.21 5.77 -0.62
N LEU A 70 -14.32 6.75 -0.45
CA LEU A 70 -14.68 8.09 0.02
C LEU A 70 -15.80 8.74 -0.79
N HIS A 71 -15.78 8.55 -2.11
CA HIS A 71 -16.82 9.11 -2.95
C HIS A 71 -18.17 8.44 -2.69
N GLN A 72 -18.17 7.12 -2.50
CA GLN A 72 -19.36 6.36 -2.16
C GLN A 72 -19.90 6.68 -0.76
N ILE A 73 -19.03 7.03 0.20
CA ILE A 73 -19.44 7.61 1.51
C ILE A 73 -20.27 8.87 1.30
N GLN A 74 -19.80 9.78 0.43
CA GLN A 74 -20.51 11.01 0.12
C GLN A 74 -21.83 10.77 -0.63
N ASP A 75 -21.81 9.95 -1.69
CA ASP A 75 -22.98 9.67 -2.51
C ASP A 75 -24.11 9.01 -1.72
N PHE A 76 -23.79 8.21 -0.70
CA PHE A 76 -24.77 7.55 0.17
C PHE A 76 -25.18 8.36 1.40
N GLY A 77 -24.69 9.60 1.54
CA GLY A 77 -25.00 10.44 2.69
C GLY A 77 -24.45 9.89 4.01
N ALA A 78 -23.37 9.09 3.96
CA ALA A 78 -22.72 8.50 5.13
C ALA A 78 -21.65 9.42 5.74
N VAL A 79 -21.80 10.74 5.58
CA VAL A 79 -20.85 11.76 6.03
C VAL A 79 -21.10 12.06 7.52
N PRO A 80 -20.11 11.93 8.42
CA PRO A 80 -20.29 12.29 9.82
C PRO A 80 -20.63 13.77 10.04
N GLU A 81 -21.41 14.06 11.08
CA GLU A 81 -21.94 15.40 11.38
C GLU A 81 -20.86 16.48 11.48
N ARG A 82 -19.67 16.11 11.98
CA ARG A 82 -18.53 17.04 12.10
C ARG A 82 -18.12 17.68 10.77
N TYR A 83 -18.43 17.09 9.62
CA TYR A 83 -18.11 17.64 8.30
C TYR A 83 -19.31 18.34 7.62
N THR A 84 -20.52 18.22 8.18
CA THR A 84 -21.75 18.80 7.62
C THR A 84 -22.19 20.06 8.36
N LYS A 85 -21.89 20.17 9.66
CA LYS A 85 -22.33 21.27 10.54
C LYS A 85 -21.91 22.66 10.07
N ASP A 86 -20.78 22.76 9.36
CA ASP A 86 -20.19 24.04 8.93
C ASP A 86 -20.61 24.44 7.50
N GLY A 87 -21.46 23.65 6.85
CA GLY A 87 -22.06 24.00 5.54
C GLY A 87 -21.05 24.12 4.39
N LEU A 88 -19.97 23.34 4.42
CA LEU A 88 -18.95 23.29 3.36
C LEU A 88 -19.58 22.90 2.00
N ASP A 89 -19.03 23.44 0.91
CA ASP A 89 -19.33 22.96 -0.44
C ASP A 89 -19.07 21.44 -0.54
N PRO A 90 -19.88 20.67 -1.30
CA PRO A 90 -19.68 19.22 -1.42
C PRO A 90 -18.26 18.79 -1.77
N ILE A 91 -17.54 19.53 -2.62
CA ILE A 91 -16.15 19.15 -2.97
C ILE A 91 -15.19 19.36 -1.80
N ASP A 92 -15.41 20.42 -1.02
CA ASP A 92 -14.57 20.75 0.13
C ASP A 92 -14.89 19.84 1.31
N GLN A 93 -16.14 19.43 1.47
CA GLN A 93 -16.55 18.39 2.41
C GLN A 93 -15.93 17.04 2.05
N TYR A 94 -15.92 16.67 0.76
CA TYR A 94 -15.25 15.46 0.26
C TYR A 94 -13.76 15.48 0.65
N PHE A 95 -13.07 16.59 0.39
CA PHE A 95 -11.68 16.72 0.81
C PHE A 95 -11.51 16.79 2.33
N ALA A 96 -12.39 17.45 3.08
CA ALA A 96 -12.31 17.53 4.53
C ALA A 96 -12.31 16.13 5.17
N MET A 97 -13.15 15.22 4.69
CA MET A 97 -13.13 13.81 5.12
C MET A 97 -11.79 13.12 4.78
N GLY A 98 -11.20 13.39 3.62
CA GLY A 98 -9.97 12.73 3.18
C GLY A 98 -8.68 13.25 3.82
N ARG A 99 -8.62 14.54 4.19
CA ARG A 99 -7.36 15.20 4.60
C ARG A 99 -7.49 16.22 5.75
N GLY A 100 -8.66 16.31 6.37
CA GLY A 100 -8.98 17.30 7.39
C GLY A 100 -9.20 18.69 6.81
N HIS A 101 -9.70 19.60 7.65
CA HIS A 101 -9.96 20.99 7.27
C HIS A 101 -9.68 21.90 8.47
N GLN A 102 -8.80 22.89 8.28
CA GLN A 102 -8.47 23.90 9.30
C GLN A 102 -8.47 25.29 8.66
N LYS A 103 -9.63 25.96 8.62
CA LYS A 103 -9.81 27.28 8.02
C LYS A 103 -11.04 27.98 8.60
N GLU A 104 -10.97 29.30 8.75
CA GLU A 104 -12.11 30.15 9.16
C GLU A 104 -12.82 29.69 10.45
N GLY A 105 -12.05 29.14 11.40
CA GLY A 105 -12.57 28.66 12.69
C GLY A 105 -13.09 27.22 12.69
N VAL A 106 -13.16 26.57 11.51
CA VAL A 106 -13.39 25.13 11.38
C VAL A 106 -12.07 24.41 11.59
N ASP A 107 -12.04 23.45 12.52
CA ASP A 107 -10.91 22.55 12.75
C ASP A 107 -11.44 21.12 12.92
N VAL A 108 -11.29 20.32 11.86
CA VAL A 108 -11.73 18.92 11.83
C VAL A 108 -10.64 18.00 11.30
N PRO A 109 -10.37 16.87 11.99
CA PRO A 109 -9.43 15.87 11.50
C PRO A 109 -9.99 15.13 10.27
N SER A 110 -9.13 14.42 9.55
CA SER A 110 -9.59 13.49 8.50
C SER A 110 -10.26 12.26 9.10
N LEU A 111 -10.99 11.52 8.26
CA LEU A 111 -11.31 10.12 8.52
C LEU A 111 -10.04 9.25 8.44
N GLU A 112 -10.17 8.03 8.97
CA GLU A 112 -9.11 7.03 8.92
C GLU A 112 -8.90 6.52 7.49
N MET A 113 -7.63 6.39 7.11
CA MET A 113 -7.21 5.76 5.86
C MET A 113 -6.41 4.50 6.16
N VAL A 114 -6.74 3.41 5.49
CA VAL A 114 -6.03 2.13 5.62
C VAL A 114 -5.73 1.54 4.25
N LYS A 115 -4.82 0.57 4.20
CA LYS A 115 -4.46 -0.14 2.96
C LYS A 115 -5.69 -0.84 2.36
N TRP A 116 -5.82 -0.76 1.04
CA TRP A 116 -6.81 -1.51 0.28
C TRP A 116 -6.27 -2.92 0.04
N PHE A 117 -6.71 -3.85 0.90
CA PHE A 117 -6.25 -5.25 0.89
C PHE A 117 -4.72 -5.32 1.02
N ASP A 118 -4.05 -6.14 0.22
CA ASP A 118 -2.58 -6.28 0.21
C ASP A 118 -1.90 -5.29 -0.76
N SER A 119 -2.60 -4.26 -1.23
CA SER A 119 -2.04 -3.25 -2.14
C SER A 119 -1.40 -2.07 -1.39
N ASN A 120 -0.58 -1.29 -2.09
CA ASN A 120 -0.05 -0.02 -1.55
C ASN A 120 -1.01 1.18 -1.78
N TYR A 121 -2.23 0.92 -2.28
CA TYR A 121 -3.30 1.92 -2.35
C TYR A 121 -4.01 2.00 -0.99
N HIS A 122 -4.50 3.18 -0.61
CA HIS A 122 -5.24 3.40 0.62
C HIS A 122 -6.65 3.90 0.31
N TYR A 123 -7.62 3.42 1.08
CA TYR A 123 -9.01 3.88 1.01
C TYR A 123 -9.40 4.57 2.32
N VAL A 124 -10.40 5.46 2.27
CA VAL A 124 -10.99 6.07 3.46
C VAL A 124 -12.08 5.14 3.99
N LYS A 125 -12.00 4.75 5.27
CA LYS A 125 -12.98 3.84 5.87
C LYS A 125 -14.35 4.51 6.03
N PRO A 126 -15.46 3.89 5.55
CA PRO A 126 -16.81 4.28 5.94
C PRO A 126 -16.92 4.31 7.46
N THR A 127 -17.25 5.48 8.02
CA THR A 127 -17.23 5.71 9.48
C THR A 127 -18.66 6.05 9.92
N LEU A 128 -19.31 5.10 10.59
CA LEU A 128 -20.77 5.03 10.70
C LEU A 128 -21.27 5.22 12.14
N GLN A 129 -22.49 5.74 12.28
CA GLN A 129 -23.12 6.06 13.56
C GLN A 129 -24.10 4.96 14.01
N ASP A 130 -24.41 4.86 15.31
CA ASP A 130 -25.46 3.97 15.82
C ASP A 130 -26.84 4.33 15.21
N SER A 131 -27.09 5.63 15.02
CA SER A 131 -28.29 6.17 14.40
C SER A 131 -28.19 6.28 12.87
N GLN A 132 -27.19 5.67 12.22
CA GLN A 132 -26.92 5.86 10.80
C GLN A 132 -28.18 5.62 9.95
N THR A 133 -28.40 6.57 9.04
CA THR A 133 -29.30 6.44 7.89
C THR A 133 -28.52 6.75 6.63
N PHE A 134 -29.03 6.31 5.48
CA PHE A 134 -28.40 6.55 4.19
C PHE A 134 -29.38 7.26 3.27
N LYS A 135 -28.86 8.15 2.44
CA LYS A 135 -29.63 8.88 1.44
C LYS A 135 -28.76 9.09 0.21
N LEU A 136 -29.26 8.68 -0.96
CA LEU A 136 -28.58 8.96 -2.21
C LEU A 136 -28.56 10.48 -2.46
N THR A 137 -27.41 11.01 -2.83
CA THR A 137 -27.31 12.39 -3.33
C THR A 137 -28.13 12.58 -4.61
N ASP A 138 -28.53 13.81 -4.92
CA ASP A 138 -29.39 14.12 -6.08
C ASP A 138 -28.67 13.91 -7.42
N SER A 139 -27.33 13.94 -7.43
CA SER A 139 -26.50 13.75 -8.62
C SER A 139 -25.36 12.76 -8.35
N PRO A 140 -25.68 11.46 -8.20
CA PRO A 140 -24.69 10.45 -7.86
C PRO A 140 -23.68 10.31 -8.99
N LYS A 141 -22.39 10.29 -8.66
CA LYS A 141 -21.32 10.36 -9.67
C LYS A 141 -21.34 9.21 -10.63
N ALA A 142 -21.71 8.01 -10.20
CA ALA A 142 -21.75 6.85 -11.11
C ALA A 142 -22.69 7.09 -12.30
N VAL A 143 -23.82 7.78 -12.06
CA VAL A 143 -24.77 8.16 -13.12
C VAL A 143 -24.22 9.31 -13.95
N ALA A 144 -23.59 10.30 -13.32
CA ALA A 144 -22.99 11.44 -14.02
C ALA A 144 -21.84 11.01 -14.96
N ASP A 145 -20.91 10.20 -14.48
CA ASP A 145 -19.78 9.68 -15.26
C ASP A 145 -20.26 8.78 -16.42
N PHE A 146 -21.27 7.94 -16.19
CA PHE A 146 -21.85 7.11 -17.25
C PHE A 146 -22.49 7.96 -18.36
N LYS A 147 -23.28 8.97 -17.98
CA LYS A 147 -23.89 9.91 -18.95
C LYS A 147 -22.82 10.69 -19.72
N GLU A 148 -21.77 11.15 -19.03
CA GLU A 148 -20.65 11.87 -19.66
C GLU A 148 -19.92 11.01 -20.70
N ALA A 149 -19.63 9.75 -20.39
CA ALA A 149 -19.03 8.83 -21.35
C ALA A 149 -19.95 8.57 -22.56
N LYS A 150 -21.24 8.35 -22.29
CA LYS A 150 -22.25 8.10 -23.33
C LYS A 150 -22.43 9.30 -24.26
N GLU A 151 -22.42 10.52 -23.72
CA GLU A 151 -22.42 11.78 -24.50
C GLU A 151 -21.18 11.89 -25.41
N ALA A 152 -20.05 11.35 -24.97
CA ALA A 152 -18.83 11.26 -25.78
C ALA A 152 -18.82 10.07 -26.77
N GLY A 153 -19.92 9.31 -26.88
CA GLY A 153 -20.05 8.17 -27.79
C GLY A 153 -19.40 6.88 -27.27
N ILE A 154 -19.15 6.77 -25.96
CA ILE A 154 -18.51 5.62 -25.34
C ILE A 154 -19.48 4.98 -24.35
N ASN A 155 -19.91 3.76 -24.63
CA ASN A 155 -20.73 2.99 -23.68
C ASN A 155 -19.83 2.35 -22.63
N THR A 156 -20.05 2.65 -21.36
CA THR A 156 -19.23 2.15 -20.25
C THR A 156 -20.00 1.20 -19.34
N ARG A 157 -19.27 0.44 -18.51
CA ARG A 157 -19.80 -0.33 -17.39
C ARG A 157 -19.48 0.41 -16.09
N PRO A 158 -20.48 0.98 -15.37
CA PRO A 158 -20.25 1.59 -14.07
C PRO A 158 -19.66 0.59 -13.07
N VAL A 159 -18.75 1.06 -12.22
CA VAL A 159 -18.11 0.27 -11.15
C VAL A 159 -18.53 0.81 -9.79
N LEU A 160 -18.99 -0.09 -8.91
CA LEU A 160 -19.41 0.23 -7.54
C LEU A 160 -18.71 -0.73 -6.56
N VAL A 161 -18.33 -0.25 -5.38
CA VAL A 161 -18.07 -1.16 -4.26
C VAL A 161 -19.42 -1.71 -3.81
N GLY A 162 -19.51 -3.02 -3.56
CA GLY A 162 -20.75 -3.69 -3.17
C GLY A 162 -21.18 -3.37 -1.74
N PRO A 163 -22.48 -3.56 -1.41
CA PRO A 163 -23.02 -3.20 -0.10
C PRO A 163 -22.37 -3.97 1.04
N VAL A 164 -22.01 -5.24 0.85
CA VAL A 164 -21.40 -6.06 1.90
C VAL A 164 -19.97 -5.60 2.14
N SER A 165 -19.18 -5.43 1.08
CA SER A 165 -17.82 -4.89 1.16
C SER A 165 -17.79 -3.48 1.74
N PHE A 166 -18.67 -2.59 1.31
CA PHE A 166 -18.74 -1.21 1.83
C PHE A 166 -18.91 -1.18 3.35
N LEU A 167 -19.82 -2.00 3.88
CA LEU A 167 -20.06 -2.07 5.33
C LEU A 167 -18.94 -2.83 6.06
N HIS A 168 -18.52 -4.00 5.56
CA HIS A 168 -17.46 -4.79 6.19
C HIS A 168 -16.12 -4.04 6.28
N LEU A 169 -15.81 -3.21 5.27
CA LEU A 169 -14.63 -2.36 5.24
C LEU A 169 -14.78 -1.07 6.07
N GLY A 170 -15.99 -0.80 6.58
CA GLY A 170 -16.30 0.33 7.45
C GLY A 170 -15.90 0.11 8.91
N LYS A 171 -16.29 1.07 9.75
CA LYS A 171 -16.17 1.01 11.21
C LYS A 171 -17.21 1.88 11.89
N ALA A 172 -17.44 1.65 13.19
CA ALA A 172 -18.13 2.61 14.04
C ALA A 172 -17.29 3.90 14.18
N ASP A 173 -17.95 5.05 14.22
CA ASP A 173 -17.31 6.31 14.58
C ASP A 173 -16.89 6.34 16.05
N ARG A 174 -16.14 7.36 16.45
CA ARG A 174 -15.75 7.55 17.86
C ARG A 174 -17.00 7.62 18.74
N ASP A 175 -16.95 6.92 19.88
CA ASP A 175 -18.03 6.82 20.86
C ASP A 175 -19.32 6.16 20.33
N GLN A 176 -19.24 5.48 19.18
CA GLN A 176 -20.29 4.63 18.62
C GLN A 176 -19.93 3.15 18.78
N SER A 177 -20.92 2.26 18.66
CA SER A 177 -20.72 0.81 18.89
C SER A 177 -21.34 -0.08 17.81
N VAL A 178 -21.97 0.52 16.80
CA VAL A 178 -22.58 -0.19 15.67
C VAL A 178 -21.60 -1.13 15.00
N ASP A 179 -22.02 -2.38 14.83
CA ASP A 179 -21.39 -3.30 13.89
C ASP A 179 -21.84 -2.88 12.49
N PRO A 180 -20.96 -2.34 11.62
CA PRO A 180 -21.35 -1.78 10.33
C PRO A 180 -22.24 -2.69 9.49
N ILE A 181 -22.04 -4.01 9.56
CA ILE A 181 -22.81 -4.96 8.75
C ILE A 181 -24.28 -4.99 9.14
N ASP A 182 -24.63 -4.65 10.38
CA ASP A 182 -26.01 -4.61 10.87
C ASP A 182 -26.81 -3.45 10.20
N LEU A 183 -26.14 -2.55 9.47
CA LEU A 183 -26.75 -1.45 8.73
C LEU A 183 -27.19 -1.82 7.30
N LEU A 184 -27.01 -3.08 6.87
CA LEU A 184 -27.29 -3.53 5.50
C LEU A 184 -28.70 -3.18 5.02
N GLU A 185 -29.73 -3.48 5.83
CA GLU A 185 -31.13 -3.24 5.45
C GLU A 185 -31.42 -1.75 5.18
N LYS A 186 -30.72 -0.85 5.88
CA LYS A 186 -30.84 0.60 5.67
C LYS A 186 -30.09 1.07 4.42
N LEU A 187 -29.03 0.36 4.02
CA LEU A 187 -28.19 0.71 2.89
C LEU A 187 -28.75 0.21 1.54
N LEU A 188 -29.37 -0.96 1.51
CA LEU A 188 -29.88 -1.57 0.27
C LEU A 188 -30.86 -0.68 -0.54
N PRO A 189 -31.79 0.08 0.07
CA PRO A 189 -32.67 0.99 -0.68
C PRO A 189 -31.91 2.06 -1.47
N VAL A 190 -30.76 2.52 -0.97
CA VAL A 190 -29.91 3.52 -1.64
C VAL A 190 -29.21 2.90 -2.86
N TYR A 191 -28.76 1.64 -2.76
CA TYR A 191 -28.26 0.90 -3.92
C TYR A 191 -29.35 0.63 -4.95
N GLU A 192 -30.56 0.24 -4.53
CA GLU A 192 -31.71 0.05 -5.44
C GLU A 192 -31.99 1.32 -6.24
N GLN A 193 -32.01 2.49 -5.56
CA GLN A 193 -32.20 3.78 -6.21
C GLN A 193 -31.07 4.08 -7.20
N LEU A 194 -29.81 3.91 -6.81
CA LEU A 194 -28.66 4.17 -7.67
C LEU A 194 -28.66 3.25 -8.91
N LEU A 195 -28.88 1.96 -8.72
CA LEU A 195 -28.91 0.97 -9.80
C LEU A 195 -30.07 1.26 -10.77
N SER A 196 -31.24 1.63 -10.26
CA SER A 196 -32.37 2.01 -11.10
C SER A 196 -32.05 3.25 -11.95
N GLN A 197 -31.41 4.28 -11.35
CA GLN A 197 -30.97 5.47 -12.10
C GLN A 197 -29.91 5.15 -13.16
N LEU A 198 -29.00 4.22 -12.89
CA LEU A 198 -28.04 3.73 -13.89
C LEU A 198 -28.74 3.02 -15.04
N LYS A 199 -29.73 2.17 -14.74
CA LYS A 199 -30.54 1.50 -15.77
C LYS A 199 -31.30 2.50 -16.64
N GLU A 200 -31.92 3.51 -16.02
CA GLU A 200 -32.63 4.59 -16.70
C GLU A 200 -31.70 5.43 -17.58
N ALA A 201 -30.46 5.67 -17.15
CA ALA A 201 -29.44 6.33 -17.98
C ALA A 201 -29.02 5.47 -19.19
N GLY A 202 -29.26 4.15 -19.11
CA GLY A 202 -29.04 3.18 -20.16
C GLY A 202 -27.85 2.24 -19.91
N ALA A 203 -27.39 2.10 -18.67
CA ALA A 203 -26.38 1.10 -18.33
C ALA A 203 -26.97 -0.32 -18.48
N GLU A 204 -26.34 -1.15 -19.31
CA GLU A 204 -26.79 -2.53 -19.54
C GLU A 204 -26.28 -3.49 -18.46
N THR A 205 -25.02 -3.31 -18.06
CA THR A 205 -24.35 -4.06 -16.99
C THR A 205 -23.73 -3.09 -15.99
N VAL A 206 -23.51 -3.58 -14.77
CA VAL A 206 -22.79 -2.89 -13.70
C VAL A 206 -21.80 -3.86 -13.09
N GLN A 207 -20.59 -3.38 -12.82
CA GLN A 207 -19.61 -4.11 -12.01
C GLN A 207 -19.85 -3.78 -10.54
N ILE A 208 -20.09 -4.80 -9.72
CA ILE A 208 -20.19 -4.64 -8.27
C ILE A 208 -19.05 -5.43 -7.64
N ASP A 209 -18.11 -4.69 -7.07
CA ASP A 209 -16.92 -5.20 -6.43
C ASP A 209 -17.29 -5.70 -5.03
N GLU A 210 -17.21 -7.02 -4.81
CA GLU A 210 -17.27 -7.65 -3.50
C GLU A 210 -15.92 -8.29 -3.12
N PRO A 211 -14.83 -7.51 -3.06
CA PRO A 211 -13.49 -8.05 -2.89
C PRO A 211 -13.30 -8.70 -1.51
N VAL A 212 -14.14 -8.42 -0.51
CA VAL A 212 -14.04 -9.04 0.82
C VAL A 212 -14.24 -10.56 0.79
N LEU A 213 -14.76 -11.14 -0.30
CA LEU A 213 -14.86 -12.60 -0.43
C LEU A 213 -13.53 -13.34 -0.40
N VAL A 214 -12.41 -12.65 -0.65
CA VAL A 214 -11.08 -13.25 -0.53
C VAL A 214 -10.61 -13.37 0.94
N PHE A 215 -11.35 -12.79 1.90
CA PHE A 215 -11.06 -12.88 3.33
C PHE A 215 -11.68 -14.11 3.99
N ASP A 216 -11.17 -14.44 5.17
CA ASP A 216 -11.91 -15.24 6.16
C ASP A 216 -12.99 -14.35 6.80
N LEU A 217 -14.23 -14.53 6.36
CA LEU A 217 -15.34 -13.67 6.76
C LEU A 217 -16.03 -14.14 8.04
N PRO A 218 -16.37 -13.22 8.97
CA PRO A 218 -17.27 -13.53 10.09
C PRO A 218 -18.65 -13.97 9.61
N GLN A 219 -19.33 -14.82 10.40
CA GLN A 219 -20.63 -15.39 9.99
C GLN A 219 -21.67 -14.33 9.64
N LYS A 220 -21.78 -13.25 10.42
CA LYS A 220 -22.70 -12.13 10.11
C LYS A 220 -22.44 -11.52 8.72
N THR A 221 -21.18 -11.36 8.33
CA THR A 221 -20.83 -10.85 6.99
C THR A 221 -21.15 -11.87 5.91
N LYS A 222 -20.92 -13.17 6.16
CA LYS A 222 -21.34 -14.23 5.23
C LYS A 222 -22.85 -14.22 4.99
N ASP A 223 -23.62 -14.08 6.06
CA ASP A 223 -25.09 -14.06 6.02
C ASP A 223 -25.66 -12.82 5.31
N ALA A 224 -24.88 -11.75 5.18
CA ALA A 224 -25.27 -10.51 4.50
C ALA A 224 -25.33 -10.62 2.97
N PHE A 225 -24.56 -11.54 2.35
CA PHE A 225 -24.53 -11.67 0.89
C PHE A 225 -25.88 -12.08 0.31
N LYS A 226 -26.48 -13.13 0.87
CA LYS A 226 -27.73 -13.68 0.36
C LYS A 226 -28.87 -12.62 0.28
N PRO A 227 -29.27 -11.93 1.36
CA PRO A 227 -30.34 -10.95 1.30
C PRO A 227 -30.02 -9.76 0.39
N ALA A 228 -28.77 -9.31 0.34
CA ALA A 228 -28.36 -8.21 -0.55
C ALA A 228 -28.60 -8.56 -2.03
N TYR A 229 -28.12 -9.73 -2.46
CA TYR A 229 -28.20 -10.12 -3.87
C TYR A 229 -29.54 -10.74 -4.25
N GLU A 230 -30.30 -11.34 -3.33
CA GLU A 230 -31.71 -11.69 -3.55
C GLU A 230 -32.56 -10.43 -3.75
N LYS A 231 -32.31 -9.38 -2.96
CA LYS A 231 -32.97 -8.08 -3.15
C LYS A 231 -32.67 -7.50 -4.53
N PHE A 232 -31.42 -7.50 -4.99
CA PHE A 232 -31.08 -7.03 -6.34
C PHE A 232 -31.69 -7.91 -7.44
N ALA A 233 -31.64 -9.24 -7.30
CA ALA A 233 -32.26 -10.16 -8.25
C ALA A 233 -33.78 -9.92 -8.38
N SER A 234 -34.46 -9.61 -7.27
CA SER A 234 -35.91 -9.32 -7.26
C SER A 234 -36.32 -8.09 -8.08
N LEU A 235 -35.38 -7.18 -8.37
CA LEU A 235 -35.63 -5.99 -9.18
C LEU A 235 -35.66 -6.31 -10.68
N GLY A 236 -35.08 -7.45 -11.10
CA GLY A 236 -35.04 -7.89 -12.49
C GLY A 236 -34.55 -6.79 -13.45
N ASN A 237 -35.32 -6.54 -14.50
CA ASN A 237 -34.97 -5.56 -15.55
C ASN A 237 -35.03 -4.09 -15.11
N LYS A 238 -35.39 -3.78 -13.87
CA LYS A 238 -35.36 -2.41 -13.33
C LYS A 238 -33.94 -1.93 -13.03
N ILE A 239 -32.98 -2.84 -12.94
CA ILE A 239 -31.56 -2.54 -12.71
C ILE A 239 -30.70 -3.09 -13.86
N PRO A 240 -29.43 -2.67 -13.99
CA PRO A 240 -28.47 -3.28 -14.90
C PRO A 240 -28.14 -4.70 -14.45
N ASN A 241 -27.71 -5.54 -15.40
CA ASN A 241 -27.20 -6.86 -15.09
C ASN A 241 -25.91 -6.76 -14.25
N ILE A 242 -25.80 -7.53 -13.16
CA ILE A 242 -24.68 -7.43 -12.23
C ILE A 242 -23.55 -8.39 -12.62
N VAL A 243 -22.34 -7.85 -12.78
CA VAL A 243 -21.08 -8.59 -12.79
C VAL A 243 -20.47 -8.51 -11.41
N PHE A 244 -20.65 -9.57 -10.63
CA PHE A 244 -20.14 -9.71 -9.27
C PHE A 244 -18.63 -9.93 -9.31
N THR A 245 -17.83 -9.11 -8.63
CA THR A 245 -16.40 -8.98 -8.93
C THR A 245 -15.51 -9.16 -7.71
N THR A 246 -14.50 -10.03 -7.84
CA THR A 246 -13.55 -10.39 -6.77
C THR A 246 -12.12 -10.40 -7.30
N TYR A 247 -11.12 -10.01 -6.49
CA TYR A 247 -9.73 -9.92 -6.94
C TYR A 247 -8.73 -9.96 -5.76
N PHE A 248 -7.43 -10.11 -6.07
CA PHE A 248 -6.28 -10.19 -5.15
C PHE A 248 -6.13 -11.50 -4.37
N GLY A 249 -7.06 -12.43 -4.51
CA GLY A 249 -7.01 -13.74 -3.88
C GLY A 249 -8.02 -14.70 -4.50
N ASP A 250 -7.95 -15.95 -4.05
CA ASP A 250 -8.98 -16.94 -4.36
C ASP A 250 -10.26 -16.70 -3.54
N ILE A 251 -11.36 -17.27 -4.03
CA ILE A 251 -12.65 -17.26 -3.33
C ILE A 251 -13.14 -18.68 -3.00
N VAL A 252 -12.26 -19.69 -3.13
CA VAL A 252 -12.62 -21.11 -3.09
C VAL A 252 -13.18 -21.57 -1.75
N HIS A 253 -12.88 -20.84 -0.67
CA HIS A 253 -13.37 -21.04 0.69
C HIS A 253 -14.75 -20.42 0.93
N ASN A 254 -15.20 -19.52 0.04
CA ASN A 254 -16.45 -18.79 0.14
C ASN A 254 -17.37 -18.98 -1.09
N VAL A 255 -17.13 -20.00 -1.93
CA VAL A 255 -17.94 -20.26 -3.15
C VAL A 255 -19.43 -20.44 -2.86
N ASP A 256 -19.78 -20.91 -1.66
CA ASP A 256 -21.18 -21.09 -1.24
C ASP A 256 -21.92 -19.77 -1.01
N LEU A 257 -21.19 -18.65 -0.92
CA LEU A 257 -21.75 -17.29 -0.78
C LEU A 257 -22.07 -16.64 -2.13
N LEU A 258 -21.65 -17.27 -3.23
CA LEU A 258 -21.88 -16.73 -4.57
C LEU A 258 -23.39 -16.69 -4.88
N PRO A 259 -23.92 -15.58 -5.40
CA PRO A 259 -25.32 -15.53 -5.81
C PRO A 259 -25.56 -16.49 -6.98
N LYS A 260 -26.55 -17.39 -6.86
CA LYS A 260 -26.81 -18.44 -7.87
C LYS A 260 -27.31 -17.88 -9.21
N ASP A 261 -28.14 -16.83 -9.15
CA ASP A 261 -28.78 -16.20 -10.32
C ASP A 261 -28.09 -14.88 -10.69
N ILE A 262 -26.75 -14.88 -10.74
CA ILE A 262 -25.97 -13.71 -11.15
C ILE A 262 -25.66 -13.74 -12.64
N TYR A 263 -25.68 -12.56 -13.28
CA TYR A 263 -25.36 -12.43 -14.70
C TYR A 263 -23.91 -12.79 -15.00
N GLY A 264 -22.95 -12.28 -14.21
CA GLY A 264 -21.55 -12.62 -14.36
C GLY A 264 -20.78 -12.64 -13.05
N LEU A 265 -19.70 -13.40 -13.02
CA LEU A 265 -18.72 -13.48 -11.94
C LEU A 265 -17.33 -13.17 -12.48
N HIS A 266 -16.60 -12.28 -11.82
CA HIS A 266 -15.17 -12.04 -12.07
C HIS A 266 -14.30 -12.65 -10.97
N ILE A 267 -13.21 -13.30 -11.38
CA ILE A 267 -12.17 -13.87 -10.52
C ILE A 267 -10.77 -13.55 -11.05
N ASP A 268 -9.82 -13.42 -10.13
CA ASP A 268 -8.41 -13.18 -10.40
C ASP A 268 -7.66 -14.49 -10.70
N LEU A 269 -7.34 -14.71 -11.98
CA LEU A 269 -6.60 -15.88 -12.46
C LEU A 269 -5.11 -15.57 -12.69
N VAL A 270 -4.65 -14.37 -12.34
CA VAL A 270 -3.23 -14.05 -12.28
C VAL A 270 -2.69 -14.49 -10.91
N ARG A 271 -3.38 -14.11 -9.84
CA ARG A 271 -2.97 -14.42 -8.47
C ARG A 271 -3.20 -15.88 -8.09
N ASN A 272 -4.35 -16.43 -8.50
CA ASN A 272 -4.79 -17.79 -8.16
C ASN A 272 -5.38 -18.50 -9.39
N PRO A 273 -4.59 -18.78 -10.44
CA PRO A 273 -5.06 -19.50 -11.64
C PRO A 273 -5.70 -20.86 -11.33
N GLU A 274 -5.25 -21.53 -10.25
CA GLU A 274 -5.73 -22.84 -9.80
C GLU A 274 -7.20 -22.82 -9.33
N GLN A 275 -7.78 -21.66 -9.04
CA GLN A 275 -9.15 -21.58 -8.56
C GLN A 275 -10.21 -21.85 -9.64
N LEU A 276 -9.83 -21.75 -10.93
CA LEU A 276 -10.74 -21.74 -12.07
C LEU A 276 -11.74 -22.90 -12.01
N ASP A 277 -11.25 -24.14 -11.89
CA ASP A 277 -12.07 -25.33 -11.99
C ASP A 277 -13.08 -25.45 -10.85
N LYS A 278 -12.65 -25.10 -9.63
CA LYS A 278 -13.52 -25.13 -8.45
C LYS A 278 -14.60 -24.06 -8.53
N VAL A 279 -14.26 -22.84 -8.98
CA VAL A 279 -15.24 -21.75 -9.15
C VAL A 279 -16.23 -22.09 -10.26
N LEU A 280 -15.78 -22.63 -11.39
CA LEU A 280 -16.66 -23.03 -12.49
C LEU A 280 -17.67 -24.11 -12.08
N GLY A 281 -17.33 -24.97 -11.13
CA GLY A 281 -18.24 -25.96 -10.57
C GLY A 281 -19.35 -25.38 -9.67
N SER A 282 -19.20 -24.13 -9.22
CA SER A 282 -20.11 -23.48 -8.26
C SER A 282 -21.02 -22.42 -8.89
N ILE A 283 -20.76 -21.96 -10.11
CA ILE A 283 -21.58 -20.93 -10.78
C ILE A 283 -22.82 -21.50 -11.48
N GLY A 284 -23.83 -20.65 -11.67
CA GLY A 284 -25.05 -21.00 -12.39
C GLY A 284 -24.80 -21.37 -13.87
N SER A 285 -25.72 -22.15 -14.45
CA SER A 285 -25.61 -22.63 -15.84
C SER A 285 -25.65 -21.53 -16.91
N ASN A 286 -26.07 -20.31 -16.54
CA ASN A 286 -26.13 -19.15 -17.43
C ASN A 286 -25.14 -18.04 -17.03
N THR A 287 -24.40 -18.19 -15.92
CA THR A 287 -23.48 -17.17 -15.42
C THR A 287 -22.29 -17.02 -16.37
N ILE A 288 -21.95 -15.78 -16.71
CA ILE A 288 -20.76 -15.43 -17.49
C ILE A 288 -19.54 -15.42 -16.56
N LEU A 289 -18.43 -16.01 -17.00
CA LEU A 289 -17.14 -15.84 -16.33
C LEU A 289 -16.38 -14.66 -16.93
N SER A 290 -16.01 -13.71 -16.09
CA SER A 290 -15.00 -12.69 -16.39
C SER A 290 -13.64 -13.19 -15.86
N ALA A 291 -12.82 -13.71 -16.76
CA ALA A 291 -11.54 -14.33 -16.45
C ALA A 291 -10.42 -13.28 -16.37
N GLY A 292 -9.98 -12.95 -15.16
CA GLY A 292 -8.91 -11.98 -14.91
C GLY A 292 -7.52 -12.52 -15.22
N VAL A 293 -7.01 -12.30 -16.43
CA VAL A 293 -5.77 -12.92 -16.95
C VAL A 293 -4.64 -11.93 -17.30
N VAL A 294 -4.91 -10.62 -17.26
CA VAL A 294 -3.89 -9.56 -17.41
C VAL A 294 -3.69 -8.87 -16.07
N ASP A 295 -2.45 -8.89 -15.56
CA ASP A 295 -2.13 -8.44 -14.21
C ASP A 295 -2.44 -6.95 -13.99
N GLY A 296 -3.35 -6.62 -13.07
CA GLY A 296 -3.67 -5.25 -12.67
C GLY A 296 -2.84 -4.71 -11.50
N ARG A 297 -1.86 -5.47 -11.00
CA ARG A 297 -1.02 -5.18 -9.82
C ARG A 297 0.47 -5.13 -10.13
N ASN A 298 0.91 -5.60 -11.29
CA ASN A 298 2.31 -5.57 -11.72
C ASN A 298 2.50 -5.09 -13.17
N ILE A 299 3.74 -4.82 -13.56
CA ILE A 299 4.11 -4.13 -14.80
C ILE A 299 4.72 -5.03 -15.87
N TRP A 300 4.79 -6.33 -15.62
CA TRP A 300 5.33 -7.27 -16.60
C TRP A 300 4.40 -7.41 -17.80
N LYS A 301 5.01 -7.54 -18.98
CA LYS A 301 4.33 -7.89 -20.22
C LYS A 301 3.69 -9.26 -20.06
N THR A 302 2.41 -9.35 -20.38
CA THR A 302 1.64 -10.59 -20.21
C THR A 302 2.21 -11.69 -21.10
N ASN A 303 2.39 -12.91 -20.57
CA ASN A 303 2.64 -14.09 -21.42
C ASN A 303 1.33 -14.45 -22.13
N LEU A 304 1.18 -13.98 -23.37
CA LEU A 304 -0.09 -14.08 -24.11
C LEU A 304 -0.50 -15.53 -24.35
N LYS A 305 0.47 -16.43 -24.59
CA LYS A 305 0.19 -17.86 -24.77
C LYS A 305 -0.52 -18.42 -23.54
N ARG A 306 0.05 -18.21 -22.35
CA ARG A 306 -0.53 -18.69 -21.09
C ARG A 306 -1.91 -18.08 -20.81
N ALA A 307 -2.05 -16.77 -21.03
CA ALA A 307 -3.33 -16.09 -20.82
C ALA A 307 -4.42 -16.62 -21.76
N ILE A 308 -4.11 -16.83 -23.04
CA ILE A 308 -5.02 -17.42 -24.03
C ILE A 308 -5.41 -18.84 -23.64
N GLU A 309 -4.47 -19.69 -23.22
CA GLU A 309 -4.74 -21.07 -22.78
C GLU A 309 -5.73 -21.11 -21.61
N ILE A 310 -5.62 -20.19 -20.64
CA ILE A 310 -6.57 -20.07 -19.51
C ILE A 310 -7.96 -19.69 -20.02
N VAL A 311 -8.07 -18.68 -20.89
CA VAL A 311 -9.35 -18.23 -21.44
C VAL A 311 -9.99 -19.30 -22.32
N GLU A 312 -9.20 -20.00 -23.15
CA GLU A 312 -9.67 -21.13 -23.96
C GLU A 312 -10.17 -22.28 -23.09
N THR A 313 -9.52 -22.56 -21.96
CA THR A 313 -9.98 -23.57 -20.99
C THR A 313 -11.36 -23.20 -20.44
N ALA A 314 -11.57 -21.93 -20.08
CA ALA A 314 -12.90 -21.46 -19.67
C ALA A 314 -13.93 -21.57 -20.80
N VAL A 315 -13.55 -21.22 -22.04
CA VAL A 315 -14.42 -21.32 -23.22
C VAL A 315 -14.81 -22.77 -23.51
N GLN A 316 -13.91 -23.73 -23.37
CA GLN A 316 -14.21 -25.15 -23.56
C GLN A 316 -15.26 -25.65 -22.56
N LYS A 317 -15.30 -25.09 -21.34
CA LYS A 317 -16.24 -25.48 -20.29
C LYS A 317 -17.58 -24.75 -20.35
N LEU A 318 -17.59 -23.47 -20.74
CA LEU A 318 -18.77 -22.60 -20.67
C LEU A 318 -19.37 -22.22 -22.02
N GLY A 319 -18.60 -22.37 -23.10
CA GLY A 319 -18.90 -21.78 -24.41
C GLY A 319 -18.39 -20.34 -24.55
N LYS A 320 -18.14 -19.91 -25.80
CA LYS A 320 -17.55 -18.60 -26.11
C LYS A 320 -18.38 -17.41 -25.61
N ASP A 321 -19.71 -17.55 -25.58
CA ASP A 321 -20.61 -16.44 -25.22
C ASP A 321 -20.77 -16.25 -23.70
N ARG A 322 -20.13 -17.10 -22.89
CA ARG A 322 -20.12 -17.03 -21.42
C ARG A 322 -18.73 -16.74 -20.85
N VAL A 323 -17.81 -16.24 -21.66
CA VAL A 323 -16.46 -15.88 -21.21
C VAL A 323 -16.10 -14.47 -21.67
N ILE A 324 -15.60 -13.68 -20.73
CA ILE A 324 -14.98 -12.37 -20.94
C ILE A 324 -13.52 -12.50 -20.52
N ALA A 325 -12.59 -12.04 -21.36
CA ALA A 325 -11.20 -11.85 -20.97
C ALA A 325 -11.08 -10.51 -20.25
N ALA A 326 -10.58 -10.51 -19.01
CA ALA A 326 -10.48 -9.30 -18.19
C ALA A 326 -9.07 -9.06 -17.63
N THR A 327 -8.82 -7.82 -17.20
CA THR A 327 -7.74 -7.54 -16.24
C THR A 327 -8.04 -8.23 -14.91
N SER A 328 -7.03 -8.69 -14.18
CA SER A 328 -7.21 -9.41 -12.90
C SER A 328 -7.78 -8.55 -11.78
N SER A 329 -7.55 -7.24 -11.87
CA SER A 329 -8.11 -6.21 -11.00
C SER A 329 -8.24 -4.91 -11.78
N SER A 330 -8.63 -3.83 -11.10
CA SER A 330 -8.43 -2.47 -11.62
C SER A 330 -6.95 -2.22 -11.94
N LEU A 331 -6.67 -1.49 -13.03
CA LEU A 331 -5.34 -1.03 -13.41
C LEU A 331 -4.87 0.18 -12.59
N LEU A 332 -5.65 0.61 -11.58
CA LEU A 332 -5.28 1.65 -10.60
C LEU A 332 -3.88 1.43 -9.99
N HIS A 333 -3.49 0.17 -9.84
CA HIS A 333 -2.22 -0.21 -9.21
C HIS A 333 -1.06 -0.33 -10.21
N THR A 334 -1.28 0.07 -11.46
CA THR A 334 -0.25 0.10 -12.51
C THR A 334 0.02 1.53 -12.97
N PRO A 335 1.22 1.84 -13.48
CA PRO A 335 1.50 3.16 -14.03
C PRO A 335 0.72 3.42 -15.32
N HIS A 336 0.68 4.69 -15.76
CA HIS A 336 -0.17 5.09 -16.88
C HIS A 336 0.28 4.48 -18.23
N THR A 337 1.52 4.72 -18.66
CA THR A 337 2.03 4.25 -19.97
C THR A 337 3.54 4.08 -19.98
N LEU A 338 4.03 2.99 -20.59
CA LEU A 338 5.45 2.74 -20.78
C LEU A 338 6.09 3.75 -21.76
N ALA A 339 5.30 4.33 -22.67
CA ALA A 339 5.78 5.29 -23.66
C ALA A 339 6.41 6.56 -23.05
N SER A 340 6.12 6.86 -21.78
CA SER A 340 6.75 7.96 -21.04
C SER A 340 8.18 7.65 -20.59
N GLU A 341 8.60 6.38 -20.62
CA GLU A 341 9.93 5.95 -20.18
C GLU A 341 10.95 6.03 -21.31
N LYS A 342 11.76 7.09 -21.28
CA LYS A 342 12.76 7.39 -22.32
C LYS A 342 14.19 7.00 -21.95
N LYS A 343 14.40 6.46 -20.74
CA LYS A 343 15.72 6.17 -20.17
C LYS A 343 15.89 4.73 -19.71
N LEU A 344 14.89 3.88 -19.90
CA LEU A 344 15.02 2.45 -19.62
C LEU A 344 15.94 1.81 -20.66
N ASP A 345 16.70 0.81 -20.22
CA ASP A 345 17.41 -0.11 -21.12
C ASP A 345 16.37 -0.73 -22.09
N PRO A 346 16.59 -0.68 -23.42
CA PRO A 346 15.67 -1.25 -24.39
C PRO A 346 15.35 -2.74 -24.17
N GLU A 347 16.31 -3.53 -23.65
CA GLU A 347 16.10 -4.93 -23.28
C GLU A 347 15.02 -5.04 -22.19
N ILE A 348 15.16 -4.25 -21.13
CA ILE A 348 14.26 -4.24 -19.98
C ILE A 348 12.89 -3.66 -20.36
N ALA A 349 12.86 -2.59 -21.15
CA ALA A 349 11.63 -1.96 -21.60
C ALA A 349 10.74 -2.94 -22.38
N ASP A 350 11.34 -3.85 -23.16
CA ASP A 350 10.60 -4.88 -23.88
C ASP A 350 9.93 -5.93 -22.96
N TRP A 351 10.26 -5.97 -21.67
CA TRP A 351 9.63 -6.90 -20.73
C TRP A 351 8.40 -6.32 -20.03
N PHE A 352 8.06 -5.05 -20.29
CA PHE A 352 7.05 -4.33 -19.52
C PHE A 352 5.80 -4.00 -20.33
N SER A 353 4.69 -3.86 -19.61
CA SER A 353 3.41 -3.33 -20.05
C SER A 353 2.80 -2.53 -18.89
N PHE A 354 2.55 -1.23 -19.08
CA PHE A 354 1.80 -0.41 -18.12
C PHE A 354 0.32 -0.37 -18.51
N ALA A 355 -0.52 0.50 -17.92
CA ALA A 355 -1.98 0.44 -18.11
C ALA A 355 -2.42 0.57 -19.59
N THR A 356 -1.82 1.48 -20.37
CA THR A 356 -2.12 1.61 -21.80
C THR A 356 -1.76 0.37 -22.61
N GLU A 357 -0.62 -0.26 -22.30
CA GLU A 357 -0.19 -1.49 -22.97
C GLU A 357 -1.09 -2.66 -22.57
N LYS A 358 -1.48 -2.76 -21.29
CA LYS A 358 -2.41 -3.78 -20.78
C LYS A 358 -3.81 -3.70 -21.41
N ALA A 359 -4.28 -2.49 -21.74
CA ALA A 359 -5.51 -2.33 -22.51
C ALA A 359 -5.42 -2.96 -23.91
N SER A 360 -4.25 -2.86 -24.55
CA SER A 360 -4.00 -3.51 -25.83
C SER A 360 -3.84 -5.03 -25.68
N GLU A 361 -3.17 -5.49 -24.62
CA GLU A 361 -3.00 -6.92 -24.33
C GLU A 361 -4.35 -7.63 -24.18
N ILE A 362 -5.30 -7.04 -23.44
CA ILE A 362 -6.59 -7.71 -23.19
C ILE A 362 -7.47 -7.78 -24.44
N ALA A 363 -7.48 -6.73 -25.28
CA ALA A 363 -8.16 -6.75 -26.57
C ALA A 363 -7.54 -7.81 -27.51
N LEU A 364 -6.22 -7.94 -27.50
CA LEU A 364 -5.51 -8.94 -28.29
C LEU A 364 -5.84 -10.37 -27.87
N ILE A 365 -5.93 -10.64 -26.56
CA ILE A 365 -6.32 -11.95 -26.02
C ILE A 365 -7.75 -12.29 -26.46
N ALA A 366 -8.70 -11.37 -26.30
CA ALA A 366 -10.09 -11.58 -26.69
C ALA A 366 -10.22 -11.86 -28.21
N LYS A 367 -9.48 -11.12 -29.04
CA LYS A 367 -9.39 -11.36 -30.48
C LYS A 367 -8.83 -12.74 -30.82
N ALA A 368 -7.73 -13.14 -30.17
CA ALA A 368 -7.08 -14.43 -30.40
C ALA A 368 -8.02 -15.61 -30.11
N VAL A 369 -8.79 -15.55 -29.02
CA VAL A 369 -9.74 -16.62 -28.65
C VAL A 369 -10.98 -16.62 -29.55
N THR A 370 -11.39 -15.46 -30.03
CA THR A 370 -12.54 -15.31 -30.92
C THR A 370 -12.24 -15.82 -32.33
N GLU A 371 -11.23 -15.23 -32.97
CA GLU A 371 -10.88 -15.39 -34.39
C GLU A 371 -9.81 -16.48 -34.63
N GLY A 372 -9.21 -16.99 -33.55
CA GLY A 372 -8.12 -17.95 -33.58
C GLY A 372 -6.73 -17.27 -33.52
N PRO A 373 -5.70 -17.93 -32.96
CA PRO A 373 -4.35 -17.36 -32.79
C PRO A 373 -3.71 -16.86 -34.09
N ALA A 374 -4.11 -17.40 -35.24
CA ALA A 374 -3.60 -16.95 -36.54
C ALA A 374 -3.96 -15.49 -36.88
N SER A 375 -5.06 -14.95 -36.32
CA SER A 375 -5.50 -13.56 -36.52
C SER A 375 -4.57 -12.51 -35.87
N VAL A 376 -3.70 -12.96 -34.96
CA VAL A 376 -2.79 -12.14 -34.15
C VAL A 376 -1.37 -12.74 -34.11
N ARG A 377 -1.00 -13.50 -35.14
CA ARG A 377 0.24 -14.30 -35.17
C ARG A 377 1.48 -13.47 -34.90
N GLU A 378 1.63 -12.33 -35.56
CA GLU A 378 2.81 -11.47 -35.42
C GLU A 378 2.98 -10.96 -33.99
N GLN A 379 1.87 -10.59 -33.33
CA GLN A 379 1.88 -10.12 -31.96
C GLN A 379 2.22 -11.26 -30.98
N LEU A 380 1.73 -12.48 -31.23
CA LEU A 380 2.07 -13.65 -30.43
C LEU A 380 3.54 -14.05 -30.57
N GLU A 381 4.09 -14.01 -31.79
CA GLU A 381 5.51 -14.30 -32.05
C GLU A 381 6.41 -13.25 -31.39
N ALA A 382 6.06 -11.96 -31.48
CA ALA A 382 6.77 -10.88 -30.81
C ALA A 382 6.74 -11.04 -29.29
N ASN A 383 5.56 -11.34 -28.72
CA ASN A 383 5.42 -11.58 -27.28
C ASN A 383 6.25 -12.79 -26.82
N ALA A 384 6.19 -13.91 -27.53
CA ALA A 384 6.96 -15.10 -27.20
C ALA A 384 8.48 -14.83 -27.21
N LYS A 385 8.95 -14.00 -28.14
CA LYS A 385 10.34 -13.54 -28.18
C LYS A 385 10.70 -12.70 -26.94
N SER A 386 9.86 -11.75 -26.53
CA SER A 386 10.07 -10.96 -25.30
C SER A 386 10.14 -11.85 -24.05
N ILE A 387 9.20 -12.80 -23.91
CA ILE A 387 9.17 -13.74 -22.78
C ILE A 387 10.45 -14.59 -22.74
N LYS A 388 10.88 -15.13 -23.89
CA LYS A 388 12.12 -15.91 -23.98
C LYS A 388 13.36 -15.09 -23.67
N ALA A 389 13.45 -13.87 -24.19
CA ALA A 389 14.58 -12.98 -23.95
C ALA A 389 14.80 -12.71 -22.46
N ARG A 390 13.71 -12.50 -21.71
CA ARG A 390 13.78 -12.35 -20.25
C ARG A 390 14.25 -13.63 -19.54
N ALA A 391 13.73 -14.79 -19.94
CA ALA A 391 14.09 -16.06 -19.33
C ALA A 391 15.58 -16.41 -19.51
N ASP A 392 16.16 -16.05 -20.66
CA ASP A 392 17.55 -16.34 -21.01
C ASP A 392 18.53 -15.22 -20.58
N SER A 393 18.05 -14.09 -20.04
CA SER A 393 18.89 -12.92 -19.74
C SER A 393 19.90 -13.22 -18.62
N PRO A 394 21.15 -12.72 -18.70
CA PRO A 394 22.10 -12.84 -17.59
C PRO A 394 21.64 -12.08 -16.34
N ARG A 395 20.73 -11.10 -16.49
CA ARG A 395 20.14 -10.37 -15.35
C ARG A 395 19.35 -11.29 -14.42
N THR A 396 18.66 -12.28 -14.98
CA THR A 396 17.79 -13.23 -14.26
C THR A 396 18.49 -14.55 -13.93
N ASN A 397 19.79 -14.66 -14.24
CA ASN A 397 20.59 -15.89 -14.13
C ASN A 397 22.00 -15.59 -13.57
N ASP A 398 22.11 -14.84 -12.46
CA ASP A 398 23.41 -14.56 -11.83
C ASP A 398 23.91 -15.81 -11.08
N PRO A 399 25.02 -16.44 -11.52
CA PRO A 399 25.51 -17.66 -10.91
C PRO A 399 26.06 -17.45 -9.49
N GLN A 400 26.60 -16.26 -9.17
CA GLN A 400 27.17 -15.97 -7.85
C GLN A 400 26.05 -15.79 -6.82
N VAL A 401 24.96 -15.10 -7.19
CA VAL A 401 23.79 -14.96 -6.32
C VAL A 401 23.17 -16.33 -6.05
N LYS A 402 22.97 -17.14 -7.10
CA LYS A 402 22.43 -18.50 -6.97
C LYS A 402 23.30 -19.40 -6.08
N GLU A 403 24.62 -19.36 -6.27
CA GLU A 403 25.55 -20.11 -5.42
C GLU A 403 25.48 -19.65 -3.96
N ARG A 404 25.40 -18.33 -3.72
CA ARG A 404 25.31 -17.77 -2.36
C ARG A 404 24.03 -18.22 -1.64
N GLN A 405 22.88 -18.18 -2.31
CA GLN A 405 21.62 -18.68 -1.76
C GLN A 405 21.70 -20.16 -1.39
N SER A 406 22.34 -20.99 -2.24
CA SER A 406 22.49 -22.43 -1.98
C SER A 406 23.32 -22.78 -0.73
N LYS A 407 24.07 -21.81 -0.19
CA LYS A 407 24.93 -21.97 0.99
C LYS A 407 24.30 -21.46 2.29
N VAL A 408 23.10 -20.87 2.24
CA VAL A 408 22.40 -20.39 3.44
C VAL A 408 22.03 -21.58 4.33
N THR A 409 22.32 -21.48 5.61
CA THR A 409 22.07 -22.52 6.62
C THR A 409 21.12 -22.02 7.71
N GLN A 410 20.56 -22.94 8.50
CA GLN A 410 19.67 -22.59 9.61
C GLN A 410 20.31 -21.61 10.60
N LYS A 411 21.62 -21.75 10.85
CA LYS A 411 22.38 -20.89 11.76
C LYS A 411 22.45 -19.44 11.29
N ASP A 412 22.36 -19.18 9.98
CA ASP A 412 22.46 -17.83 9.44
C ASP A 412 21.25 -16.95 9.79
N TYR A 413 20.12 -17.57 10.19
CA TYR A 413 18.92 -16.87 10.66
C TYR A 413 18.94 -16.58 12.17
N GLU A 414 19.97 -17.00 12.92
CA GLU A 414 19.98 -16.95 14.39
C GLU A 414 21.03 -15.95 14.90
N ARG A 415 20.63 -15.09 15.85
CA ARG A 415 21.57 -14.29 16.63
C ARG A 415 22.49 -15.22 17.43
N LYS A 416 23.65 -14.73 17.85
CA LYS A 416 24.63 -15.51 18.61
C LYS A 416 24.08 -16.00 19.96
N SER A 417 23.27 -15.17 20.61
CA SER A 417 22.65 -15.47 21.90
C SER A 417 21.19 -14.99 21.94
N GLU A 418 20.40 -15.56 22.85
CA GLU A 418 19.05 -15.13 23.20
C GLU A 418 19.03 -13.72 23.81
N PHE A 419 17.91 -13.00 23.69
CA PHE A 419 17.78 -11.61 24.14
C PHE A 419 18.18 -11.38 25.61
N THR A 420 17.90 -12.34 26.50
CA THR A 420 18.23 -12.26 27.93
C THR A 420 19.74 -12.12 28.19
N VAL A 421 20.58 -12.65 27.29
CA VAL A 421 22.03 -12.46 27.30
C VAL A 421 22.41 -11.15 26.62
N ARG A 422 21.80 -10.85 25.46
CA ARG A 422 22.09 -9.66 24.66
C ARG A 422 21.82 -8.36 25.42
N ILE A 423 20.67 -8.25 26.08
CA ILE A 423 20.24 -7.03 26.76
C ILE A 423 21.24 -6.56 27.83
N SER A 424 21.89 -7.52 28.52
CA SER A 424 22.92 -7.19 29.52
C SER A 424 24.16 -6.55 28.87
N GLN A 425 24.56 -7.03 27.69
CA GLN A 425 25.68 -6.46 26.95
C GLN A 425 25.32 -5.10 26.32
N GLN A 426 24.11 -5.00 25.76
CA GLN A 426 23.57 -3.76 25.19
C GLN A 426 23.48 -2.68 26.25
N GLN A 427 22.96 -2.98 27.44
CA GLN A 427 22.86 -2.02 28.55
C GLN A 427 24.25 -1.56 29.02
N LYS A 428 25.24 -2.46 29.08
CA LYS A 428 26.62 -2.12 29.44
C LYS A 428 27.27 -1.20 28.40
N LYS A 429 26.98 -1.40 27.10
CA LYS A 429 27.56 -0.63 26.01
C LYS A 429 26.88 0.73 25.82
N LEU A 430 25.55 0.76 25.81
CA LEU A 430 24.75 1.94 25.48
C LEU A 430 24.42 2.81 26.70
N ASN A 431 24.44 2.23 27.90
CA ASN A 431 24.16 2.91 29.17
C ASN A 431 22.88 3.77 29.15
N LEU A 432 21.78 3.18 28.64
CA LEU A 432 20.51 3.88 28.47
C LEU A 432 19.79 4.06 29.81
N PRO A 433 19.10 5.19 30.04
CA PRO A 433 18.24 5.35 31.20
C PRO A 433 16.95 4.52 31.05
N LEU A 434 16.16 4.41 32.13
CA LEU A 434 14.75 4.04 31.98
C LEU A 434 14.02 5.05 31.09
N PHE A 435 13.01 4.59 30.38
CA PHE A 435 12.25 5.40 29.41
C PHE A 435 13.18 6.10 28.38
N PRO A 436 14.07 5.37 27.69
CA PRO A 436 14.95 5.99 26.71
C PRO A 436 14.14 6.66 25.61
N THR A 437 14.58 7.85 25.21
CA THR A 437 13.95 8.67 24.17
C THR A 437 14.72 8.56 22.87
N THR A 438 13.98 8.41 21.78
CA THR A 438 14.55 8.36 20.42
C THR A 438 13.55 8.89 19.40
N THR A 439 13.95 8.91 18.13
CA THR A 439 13.07 9.12 17.00
C THR A 439 13.21 7.98 16.00
N ILE A 440 12.30 7.91 15.03
CA ILE A 440 12.21 6.76 14.12
C ILE A 440 13.28 6.80 13.01
N GLY A 441 13.69 7.98 12.52
CA GLY A 441 14.69 8.07 11.45
C GLY A 441 14.73 9.45 10.79
N SER A 442 13.90 9.65 9.77
CA SER A 442 13.88 10.91 9.01
C SER A 442 13.53 12.15 9.85
N PHE A 443 14.18 13.27 9.54
CA PHE A 443 13.85 14.62 10.03
C PHE A 443 13.24 15.49 8.89
N PRO A 444 12.69 16.70 9.19
CA PRO A 444 12.03 17.56 8.21
C PRO A 444 12.77 17.69 6.87
N GLN A 445 12.13 17.25 5.78
CA GLN A 445 12.70 17.38 4.45
C GLN A 445 12.48 18.79 3.91
N THR A 446 13.45 19.66 4.21
CA THR A 446 13.38 21.08 3.86
C THR A 446 13.34 21.31 2.35
N LYS A 447 12.99 22.54 1.94
CA LYS A 447 13.11 22.94 0.53
C LYS A 447 14.56 22.85 0.04
N GLU A 448 15.51 23.21 0.89
CA GLU A 448 16.93 23.23 0.52
C GLU A 448 17.48 21.82 0.29
N ILE A 449 17.19 20.85 1.18
CA ILE A 449 17.55 19.44 0.98
C ILE A 449 17.06 18.94 -0.39
N ARG A 450 15.80 19.24 -0.75
CA ARG A 450 15.23 18.85 -2.05
C ARG A 450 15.93 19.53 -3.22
N VAL A 451 16.25 20.82 -3.10
CA VAL A 451 16.94 21.58 -4.15
C VAL A 451 18.36 21.05 -4.36
N GLN A 452 19.13 20.83 -3.30
CA GLN A 452 20.51 20.34 -3.38
C GLN A 452 20.57 18.92 -3.95
N ARG A 453 19.67 18.02 -3.51
CA ARG A 453 19.54 16.67 -4.10
C ARG A 453 19.18 16.73 -5.59
N ASN A 454 18.28 17.62 -5.98
CA ASN A 454 17.93 17.82 -7.39
C ASN A 454 19.11 18.36 -8.21
N LYS A 455 19.90 19.29 -7.66
CA LYS A 455 21.11 19.79 -8.31
C LYS A 455 22.13 18.67 -8.51
N PHE A 456 22.38 17.87 -7.47
CA PHE A 456 23.31 16.74 -7.52
C PHE A 456 22.87 15.70 -8.57
N THR A 457 21.62 15.26 -8.53
CA THR A 457 21.09 14.26 -9.48
C THR A 457 21.02 14.75 -10.93
N LYS A 458 21.09 16.07 -11.16
CA LYS A 458 21.21 16.68 -12.50
C LYS A 458 22.66 16.99 -12.91
N GLY A 459 23.63 16.77 -12.02
CA GLY A 459 25.04 17.13 -12.26
C GLY A 459 25.32 18.63 -12.21
N GLU A 460 24.45 19.42 -11.58
CA GLU A 460 24.63 20.88 -11.41
C GLU A 460 25.61 21.23 -10.26
N ILE A 461 25.86 20.28 -9.35
CA ILE A 461 26.88 20.37 -8.29
C ILE A 461 27.69 19.05 -8.25
N THR A 462 28.92 19.14 -7.77
CA THR A 462 29.83 18.00 -7.60
C THR A 462 29.41 17.07 -6.45
N ALA A 463 29.93 15.85 -6.45
CA ALA A 463 29.71 14.91 -5.34
C ALA A 463 30.26 15.48 -4.02
N GLU A 464 31.44 16.10 -4.05
CA GLU A 464 32.06 16.71 -2.88
C GLU A 464 31.26 17.90 -2.34
N GLU A 465 30.62 18.70 -3.21
CA GLU A 465 29.71 19.77 -2.77
C GLU A 465 28.45 19.22 -2.10
N TYR A 466 27.87 18.18 -2.68
CA TYR A 466 26.70 17.53 -2.10
C TYR A 466 27.02 16.84 -0.78
N ASP A 467 28.16 16.15 -0.69
CA ASP A 467 28.64 15.51 0.53
C ASP A 467 28.79 16.51 1.67
N ARG A 468 29.47 17.64 1.43
CA ARG A 468 29.60 18.72 2.44
C ARG A 468 28.25 19.28 2.88
N PHE A 469 27.28 19.37 1.96
CA PHE A 469 25.93 19.80 2.29
C PHE A 469 25.23 18.78 3.21
N ILE A 470 25.33 17.49 2.88
CA ILE A 470 24.76 16.41 3.70
C ILE A 470 25.41 16.33 5.07
N GLU A 471 26.73 16.44 5.15
CA GLU A 471 27.48 16.52 6.41
C GLU A 471 26.96 17.66 7.29
N LYS A 472 26.79 18.86 6.72
CA LYS A 472 26.23 20.00 7.45
C LYS A 472 24.80 19.76 7.97
N GLU A 473 23.92 19.17 7.14
CA GLU A 473 22.55 18.84 7.57
C GLU A 473 22.55 17.80 8.70
N ILE A 474 23.48 16.83 8.67
CA ILE A 474 23.67 15.86 9.75
C ILE A 474 24.18 16.56 11.03
N GLU A 475 25.19 17.45 10.94
CA GLU A 475 25.69 18.21 12.10
C GLU A 475 24.59 19.06 12.75
N GLU A 476 23.81 19.78 11.95
CA GLU A 476 22.70 20.60 12.45
C GLU A 476 21.63 19.73 13.13
N ASN A 477 21.32 18.58 12.55
CA ASN A 477 20.37 17.63 13.13
C ASN A 477 20.88 17.03 14.44
N VAL A 478 22.15 16.59 14.49
CA VAL A 478 22.78 16.08 15.73
C VAL A 478 22.76 17.14 16.81
N LYS A 479 23.12 18.39 16.49
CA LYS A 479 23.07 19.51 17.43
C LYS A 479 21.67 19.73 18.00
N ILE A 480 20.62 19.68 17.17
CA ILE A 480 19.23 19.82 17.64
C ILE A 480 18.86 18.67 18.59
N GLN A 481 19.28 17.45 18.29
CA GLN A 481 19.01 16.29 19.17
C GLN A 481 19.77 16.39 20.50
N GLU A 482 20.99 16.93 20.51
CA GLU A 482 21.73 17.26 21.75
C GLU A 482 21.01 18.34 22.56
N GLU A 483 20.53 19.42 21.91
CA GLU A 483 19.75 20.49 22.55
C GLU A 483 18.46 19.97 23.18
N LEU A 484 17.83 18.97 22.56
CA LEU A 484 16.62 18.31 23.04
C LEU A 484 16.90 17.25 24.13
N ASP A 485 18.17 16.86 24.32
CA ASP A 485 18.60 15.81 25.26
C ASP A 485 17.94 14.45 25.00
N LEU A 486 17.89 14.04 23.72
CA LEU A 486 17.50 12.68 23.33
C LEU A 486 18.57 11.64 23.74
N ASP A 487 18.19 10.37 23.88
CA ASP A 487 19.11 9.31 24.36
C ASP A 487 19.75 8.51 23.23
N VAL A 488 19.01 8.25 22.15
CA VAL A 488 19.49 7.56 20.94
C VAL A 488 19.14 8.41 19.73
N PHE A 489 20.16 8.79 18.96
CA PHE A 489 20.05 9.73 17.84
C PHE A 489 19.84 9.03 16.51
N VAL A 490 19.38 9.82 15.53
CA VAL A 490 19.31 9.47 14.11
C VAL A 490 20.00 10.55 13.29
N HIS A 491 20.55 10.22 12.12
CA HIS A 491 21.21 11.20 11.26
C HIS A 491 20.22 12.06 10.45
N GLY A 492 18.95 11.66 10.39
CA GLY A 492 17.85 12.44 9.81
C GLY A 492 17.57 12.17 8.33
N GLU A 493 18.35 11.30 7.70
CA GLU A 493 18.19 10.87 6.30
C GLU A 493 18.11 12.02 5.26
N PRO A 494 18.88 13.12 5.37
CA PRO A 494 18.83 14.21 4.39
C PRO A 494 19.24 13.74 2.98
N GLU A 495 20.07 12.70 2.87
CA GLU A 495 20.52 12.09 1.61
C GLU A 495 19.41 11.29 0.92
N ARG A 496 18.39 10.83 1.65
CA ARG A 496 17.37 9.90 1.14
C ARG A 496 16.12 10.62 0.67
N ASN A 497 15.69 10.29 -0.55
CA ASN A 497 14.41 10.74 -1.06
C ASN A 497 13.26 9.85 -0.56
N ASP A 498 13.40 8.56 -0.82
CA ASP A 498 12.42 7.51 -0.55
C ASP A 498 13.16 6.29 0.00
N MET A 499 12.52 5.58 0.94
CA MET A 499 13.17 4.51 1.69
C MET A 499 13.35 3.23 0.89
N VAL A 500 12.75 3.07 -0.29
CA VAL A 500 12.96 1.90 -1.16
C VAL A 500 13.78 2.28 -2.38
N GLN A 501 13.49 3.44 -2.99
CA GLN A 501 14.26 3.95 -4.12
C GLN A 501 15.75 4.11 -3.77
N PHE A 502 16.07 4.63 -2.57
CA PHE A 502 17.46 4.85 -2.16
C PHE A 502 18.29 3.57 -2.17
N PHE A 503 17.75 2.45 -1.66
CA PHE A 503 18.43 1.16 -1.66
C PHE A 503 18.45 0.53 -3.03
N GLY A 504 17.33 0.55 -3.75
CA GLY A 504 17.28 -0.02 -5.10
C GLY A 504 18.34 0.59 -6.03
N GLU A 505 18.60 1.90 -5.94
CA GLU A 505 19.64 2.59 -6.73
C GLU A 505 21.06 2.08 -6.44
N ARG A 506 21.24 1.35 -5.34
CA ARG A 506 22.50 0.81 -4.83
C ARG A 506 22.54 -0.72 -4.84
N PHE A 507 21.48 -1.38 -5.31
CA PHE A 507 21.47 -2.81 -5.58
C PHE A 507 21.69 -3.09 -7.07
N GLN A 508 22.31 -4.23 -7.36
CA GLN A 508 22.14 -4.87 -8.67
C GLN A 508 20.76 -5.51 -8.75
N GLY A 509 20.28 -5.76 -9.98
CA GLY A 509 18.98 -6.40 -10.22
C GLY A 509 17.78 -5.45 -10.17
N TYR A 510 17.99 -4.13 -10.04
CA TYR A 510 16.94 -3.12 -10.05
C TYR A 510 16.96 -2.26 -11.32
N ALA A 511 15.78 -1.79 -11.73
CA ALA A 511 15.57 -0.76 -12.75
C ALA A 511 14.70 0.38 -12.20
N PHE A 512 14.88 1.57 -12.76
CA PHE A 512 14.20 2.79 -12.33
C PHE A 512 13.48 3.47 -13.47
N THR A 513 12.31 3.97 -13.15
CA THR A 513 11.46 4.71 -14.07
C THR A 513 11.52 6.20 -13.78
N THR A 514 11.04 6.99 -14.72
CA THR A 514 10.96 8.45 -14.65
C THR A 514 9.53 8.92 -14.42
N HIS A 515 8.55 8.26 -15.03
CA HIS A 515 7.13 8.63 -15.09
C HIS A 515 6.17 7.52 -14.66
N ALA A 516 6.67 6.35 -14.23
CA ALA A 516 5.84 5.23 -13.80
C ALA A 516 5.23 5.43 -12.39
N TRP A 517 4.40 6.47 -12.24
CA TRP A 517 3.74 6.82 -10.99
C TRP A 517 2.48 5.99 -10.77
N VAL A 518 2.28 5.53 -9.53
CA VAL A 518 1.07 4.84 -9.07
C VAL A 518 0.49 5.60 -7.89
N GLN A 519 -0.84 5.75 -7.84
CA GLN A 519 -1.51 6.39 -6.72
C GLN A 519 -1.36 5.52 -5.45
N SER A 520 -0.93 6.12 -4.34
CA SER A 520 -0.86 5.41 -3.05
C SER A 520 -1.95 5.91 -2.10
N TYR A 521 -2.08 7.23 -1.89
CA TYR A 521 -3.21 7.78 -1.13
C TYR A 521 -3.50 9.22 -1.55
N GLY A 522 -4.78 9.56 -1.74
CA GLY A 522 -5.17 10.90 -2.18
C GLY A 522 -4.42 11.34 -3.44
N SER A 523 -3.79 12.51 -3.42
CA SER A 523 -2.94 12.99 -4.52
C SER A 523 -1.47 12.55 -4.43
N ARG A 524 -1.08 11.78 -3.40
CA ARG A 524 0.28 11.24 -3.28
C ARG A 524 0.44 10.00 -4.14
N CYS A 525 1.44 10.04 -5.02
CA CYS A 525 1.85 8.91 -5.83
C CYS A 525 3.22 8.42 -5.37
N VAL A 526 3.46 7.12 -5.55
CA VAL A 526 4.77 6.50 -5.45
C VAL A 526 5.29 6.18 -6.85
N ARG A 527 6.61 6.05 -7.01
CA ARG A 527 7.23 5.58 -8.25
C ARG A 527 8.09 4.36 -7.89
N PRO A 528 7.46 3.18 -7.77
CA PRO A 528 8.14 1.98 -7.29
C PRO A 528 9.35 1.66 -8.17
N PRO A 529 10.49 1.25 -7.57
CA PRO A 529 11.54 0.57 -8.31
C PRO A 529 11.03 -0.73 -8.91
N ILE A 530 11.74 -1.28 -9.88
CA ILE A 530 11.38 -2.55 -10.51
C ILE A 530 12.52 -3.54 -10.29
N ILE A 531 12.23 -4.71 -9.73
CA ILE A 531 13.20 -5.80 -9.64
C ILE A 531 13.21 -6.50 -10.99
N VAL A 532 14.33 -6.46 -11.71
CA VAL A 532 14.47 -6.99 -13.08
C VAL A 532 15.41 -8.18 -13.19
N GLY A 533 16.09 -8.53 -12.10
CA GLY A 533 17.09 -9.59 -12.09
C GLY A 533 17.38 -10.12 -10.69
N ASP A 534 18.43 -10.92 -10.59
CA ASP A 534 18.96 -11.39 -9.31
C ASP A 534 19.66 -10.24 -8.57
N ILE A 535 19.44 -10.17 -7.25
CA ILE A 535 19.78 -9.01 -6.43
C ILE A 535 21.09 -9.25 -5.68
N SER A 536 21.98 -8.26 -5.71
CA SER A 536 23.20 -8.23 -4.91
C SER A 536 23.61 -6.81 -4.54
N ARG A 537 24.46 -6.66 -3.52
CA ARG A 537 24.99 -5.37 -3.05
C ARG A 537 26.45 -5.18 -3.51
N PRO A 538 26.73 -4.34 -4.53
CA PRO A 538 28.08 -4.15 -5.03
C PRO A 538 28.97 -3.28 -4.11
N ASN A 539 28.40 -2.35 -3.33
CA ASN A 539 29.13 -1.40 -2.48
C ASN A 539 28.32 -1.06 -1.21
N PRO A 540 28.97 -0.57 -0.14
CA PRO A 540 28.29 0.06 1.00
C PRO A 540 27.29 1.13 0.59
N MET A 541 26.11 1.11 1.21
CA MET A 541 24.95 1.90 0.78
C MET A 541 24.70 3.13 1.65
N THR A 542 24.89 3.00 2.96
CA THR A 542 24.52 3.95 4.01
C THR A 542 25.65 4.21 5.02
N VAL A 543 26.71 3.40 4.96
CA VAL A 543 27.85 3.49 5.88
C VAL A 543 28.50 4.87 5.91
N LYS A 544 28.56 5.56 4.77
CA LYS A 544 29.23 6.87 4.66
C LYS A 544 28.59 7.90 5.60
N GLU A 545 27.29 8.10 5.46
CA GLU A 545 26.54 9.10 6.22
C GLU A 545 26.42 8.69 7.69
N SER A 546 26.13 7.42 7.97
CA SER A 546 26.03 6.91 9.34
C SER A 546 27.36 6.99 10.10
N LYS A 547 28.48 6.69 9.44
CA LYS A 547 29.82 6.81 10.04
C LYS A 547 30.17 8.26 10.35
N TYR A 548 29.84 9.19 9.45
CA TYR A 548 30.02 10.61 9.72
C TYR A 548 29.16 11.07 10.91
N ALA A 549 27.89 10.65 10.96
CA ALA A 549 26.99 10.96 12.06
C ALA A 549 27.50 10.43 13.41
N VAL A 550 28.09 9.23 13.45
CA VAL A 550 28.78 8.70 14.65
C VAL A 550 29.97 9.60 15.04
N SER A 551 30.76 10.07 14.08
CA SER A 551 31.96 10.88 14.36
C SER A 551 31.68 12.23 15.01
N VAL A 552 30.46 12.76 14.86
CA VAL A 552 30.03 14.05 15.43
C VAL A 552 29.02 13.89 16.58
N SER A 553 28.64 12.66 16.94
CA SER A 553 27.64 12.38 18.00
C SER A 553 28.29 11.97 19.32
N LYS A 554 27.71 12.43 20.43
CA LYS A 554 28.05 11.95 21.80
C LYS A 554 27.14 10.85 22.31
N LYS A 555 26.04 10.57 21.60
CA LYS A 555 25.04 9.56 21.93
C LYS A 555 25.08 8.42 20.91
N PRO A 556 24.59 7.21 21.25
CA PRO A 556 24.41 6.15 20.27
C PRO A 556 23.62 6.65 19.04
N MET A 557 24.11 6.35 17.85
CA MET A 557 23.53 6.74 16.57
C MET A 557 22.89 5.52 15.90
N LYS A 558 21.66 5.65 15.41
CA LYS A 558 21.02 4.60 14.62
C LYS A 558 21.59 4.55 13.20
N GLY A 559 22.04 3.38 12.77
CA GLY A 559 22.06 3.00 11.36
C GLY A 559 20.64 2.72 10.89
N MET A 560 20.31 3.13 9.66
CA MET A 560 18.93 3.11 9.19
C MET A 560 18.83 2.33 7.88
N LEU A 561 18.07 1.24 7.87
CA LEU A 561 17.87 0.39 6.70
C LEU A 561 16.39 0.11 6.47
N THR A 562 16.03 -0.15 5.23
CA THR A 562 14.74 -0.76 4.89
C THR A 562 14.93 -2.25 4.71
N GLY A 563 14.06 -3.03 5.34
CA GLY A 563 14.15 -4.48 5.36
C GLY A 563 13.85 -5.13 4.01
N PRO A 564 14.26 -6.41 3.85
CA PRO A 564 14.14 -7.12 2.58
C PRO A 564 12.70 -7.28 2.10
N VAL A 565 11.73 -7.49 2.99
CA VAL A 565 10.32 -7.67 2.62
C VAL A 565 9.75 -6.36 2.07
N THR A 566 10.12 -5.22 2.65
CA THR A 566 9.70 -3.89 2.18
C THR A 566 10.40 -3.49 0.90
N CYS A 567 11.71 -3.73 0.77
CA CYS A 567 12.44 -3.54 -0.50
C CYS A 567 11.81 -4.34 -1.64
N LEU A 568 11.22 -5.51 -1.34
CA LEU A 568 10.46 -6.32 -2.29
C LEU A 568 9.06 -5.77 -2.55
N ARG A 569 8.23 -5.63 -1.50
CA ARG A 569 6.78 -5.35 -1.59
C ARG A 569 6.44 -3.95 -2.09
N TRP A 570 7.33 -2.99 -1.89
CA TRP A 570 7.18 -1.62 -2.40
C TRP A 570 7.97 -1.35 -3.68
N SER A 571 8.55 -2.40 -4.26
CA SER A 571 8.96 -2.45 -5.66
C SER A 571 7.93 -3.21 -6.48
N PHE A 572 8.01 -3.13 -7.80
CA PHE A 572 7.38 -4.12 -8.66
C PHE A 572 8.24 -5.39 -8.65
N PRO A 573 7.76 -6.51 -8.05
CA PRO A 573 8.55 -7.74 -7.93
C PRO A 573 8.59 -8.48 -9.26
N ARG A 574 9.59 -9.36 -9.42
CA ARG A 574 9.63 -10.34 -10.51
C ARG A 574 8.46 -11.32 -10.41
N ASP A 575 7.89 -11.68 -11.56
CA ASP A 575 6.87 -12.73 -11.72
C ASP A 575 7.41 -14.02 -12.37
N ASP A 576 8.72 -14.10 -12.66
CA ASP A 576 9.39 -15.30 -13.21
C ASP A 576 9.94 -16.25 -12.12
N VAL A 577 10.10 -15.74 -10.90
CA VAL A 577 10.53 -16.50 -9.72
C VAL A 577 9.67 -16.15 -8.51
N HIS A 578 9.58 -17.08 -7.55
CA HIS A 578 8.79 -16.85 -6.34
C HIS A 578 9.37 -15.69 -5.49
N GLN A 579 8.49 -14.92 -4.83
CA GLN A 579 8.87 -13.76 -4.02
C GLN A 579 9.83 -14.10 -2.87
N SER A 580 9.75 -15.31 -2.31
CA SER A 580 10.69 -15.76 -1.27
C SER A 580 12.14 -15.82 -1.75
N VAL A 581 12.38 -16.14 -3.03
CA VAL A 581 13.72 -16.16 -3.62
C VAL A 581 14.28 -14.74 -3.65
N GLN A 582 13.46 -13.77 -4.08
CA GLN A 582 13.82 -12.36 -4.15
C GLN A 582 14.08 -11.76 -2.76
N ALA A 583 13.24 -12.11 -1.78
CA ALA A 583 13.40 -11.67 -0.39
C ALA A 583 14.70 -12.19 0.25
N GLU A 584 15.10 -13.43 -0.03
CA GLU A 584 16.37 -13.99 0.45
C GLU A 584 17.58 -13.32 -0.18
N GLN A 585 17.53 -13.00 -1.49
CA GLN A 585 18.59 -12.24 -2.17
C GLN A 585 18.76 -10.84 -1.55
N LEU A 586 17.64 -10.14 -1.32
CA LEU A 586 17.63 -8.85 -0.62
C LEU A 586 18.18 -8.97 0.80
N ALA A 587 17.80 -10.02 1.53
CA ALA A 587 18.26 -10.24 2.88
C ALA A 587 19.78 -10.47 2.96
N LEU A 588 20.35 -11.24 2.04
CA LEU A 588 21.80 -11.44 1.94
C LEU A 588 22.53 -10.14 1.60
N ALA A 589 21.98 -9.35 0.67
CA ALA A 589 22.51 -8.04 0.30
C ALA A 589 22.49 -7.05 1.48
N LEU A 590 21.40 -7.04 2.25
CA LEU A 590 21.26 -6.21 3.45
C LEU A 590 22.08 -6.72 4.64
N ARG A 591 22.31 -8.03 4.75
CA ARG A 591 23.21 -8.61 5.78
C ARG A 591 24.60 -8.02 5.67
N ASP A 592 25.12 -7.88 4.45
CA ASP A 592 26.42 -7.28 4.21
C ASP A 592 26.46 -5.80 4.66
N GLU A 593 25.37 -5.06 4.43
CA GLU A 593 25.25 -3.67 4.87
C GLU A 593 25.16 -3.53 6.39
N VAL A 594 24.36 -4.39 7.06
CA VAL A 594 24.23 -4.43 8.52
C VAL A 594 25.59 -4.68 9.16
N VAL A 595 26.35 -5.66 8.66
CA VAL A 595 27.68 -5.98 9.18
C VAL A 595 28.69 -4.85 8.90
N ASP A 596 28.59 -4.18 7.76
CA ASP A 596 29.45 -3.03 7.45
C ASP A 596 29.13 -1.81 8.33
N LEU A 597 27.86 -1.57 8.68
CA LEU A 597 27.45 -0.56 9.66
C LEU A 597 28.02 -0.85 11.04
N GLU A 598 27.91 -2.09 11.53
CA GLU A 598 28.48 -2.48 12.82
C GLU A 598 30.01 -2.25 12.84
N LYS A 599 30.72 -2.66 11.79
CA LYS A 599 32.17 -2.43 11.65
C LYS A 599 32.54 -0.94 11.59
N ALA A 600 31.62 -0.09 11.14
CA ALA A 600 31.82 1.36 11.09
C ALA A 600 31.55 2.06 12.44
N GLY A 601 31.22 1.30 13.50
CA GLY A 601 30.98 1.82 14.86
C GLY A 601 29.52 2.17 15.15
N ILE A 602 28.58 1.67 14.36
CA ILE A 602 27.15 1.85 14.60
C ILE A 602 26.66 0.70 15.49
N ASP A 603 26.28 1.04 16.72
CA ASP A 603 25.88 0.07 17.75
C ASP A 603 24.38 -0.17 17.85
N VAL A 604 23.59 0.65 17.17
CA VAL A 604 22.13 0.51 17.06
C VAL A 604 21.78 0.54 15.58
N ILE A 605 21.18 -0.52 15.05
CA ILE A 605 20.82 -0.62 13.63
C ILE A 605 19.33 -0.90 13.55
N GLN A 606 18.60 0.03 12.94
CA GLN A 606 17.19 -0.11 12.69
C GLN A 606 16.96 -0.62 11.27
N VAL A 607 16.17 -1.69 11.14
CA VAL A 607 15.77 -2.30 9.88
C VAL A 607 14.25 -2.28 9.82
N ASP A 608 13.67 -1.42 8.98
CA ASP A 608 12.24 -1.16 8.98
C ASP A 608 11.48 -2.07 8.01
N GLU A 609 10.36 -2.64 8.49
CA GLU A 609 9.51 -3.55 7.71
C GLU A 609 8.03 -3.13 7.67
N PRO A 610 7.71 -1.91 7.22
CA PRO A 610 6.31 -1.45 7.15
C PRO A 610 5.45 -2.29 6.19
N ALA A 611 6.04 -2.92 5.17
CA ALA A 611 5.29 -3.73 4.21
C ALA A 611 5.09 -5.20 4.65
N LEU A 612 5.57 -5.59 5.84
CA LEU A 612 5.49 -6.96 6.32
C LEU A 612 4.04 -7.43 6.52
N ARG A 613 3.18 -6.60 7.13
CA ARG A 613 1.74 -6.90 7.21
C ARG A 613 1.05 -6.71 5.85
N GLU A 614 1.50 -5.76 5.03
CA GLU A 614 0.94 -5.51 3.69
C GLU A 614 1.15 -6.68 2.72
N GLY A 615 2.15 -7.52 2.94
CA GLY A 615 2.37 -8.74 2.15
C GLY A 615 1.60 -9.96 2.62
N LEU A 616 0.85 -9.88 3.72
CA LEU A 616 0.15 -11.01 4.28
C LEU A 616 -0.93 -11.53 3.31
N PRO A 617 -0.92 -12.82 2.92
CA PRO A 617 -2.01 -13.41 2.15
C PRO A 617 -3.35 -13.19 2.84
N LEU A 618 -4.38 -12.87 2.04
CA LEU A 618 -5.63 -12.27 2.53
C LEU A 618 -6.51 -13.23 3.34
N ARG A 619 -6.28 -14.54 3.25
CA ARG A 619 -6.89 -15.55 4.13
C ARG A 619 -5.84 -16.36 4.88
N SER A 620 -6.26 -16.95 5.99
CA SER A 620 -5.49 -17.93 6.74
C SER A 620 -5.29 -19.23 5.95
N GLY A 621 -4.31 -20.02 6.38
CA GLY A 621 -3.94 -21.29 5.76
C GLY A 621 -2.50 -21.31 5.26
N GLU A 622 -2.17 -22.37 4.51
CA GLU A 622 -0.79 -22.72 4.16
C GLU A 622 -0.02 -21.60 3.44
N GLU A 623 -0.68 -20.82 2.58
CA GLU A 623 -0.04 -19.70 1.88
C GLU A 623 0.37 -18.58 2.84
N ARG A 624 -0.49 -18.24 3.81
CA ARG A 624 -0.19 -17.25 4.84
C ARG A 624 0.96 -17.74 5.72
N ASP A 625 0.94 -19.00 6.14
CA ASP A 625 2.01 -19.58 6.96
C ASP A 625 3.34 -19.61 6.19
N ALA A 626 3.31 -19.95 4.90
CA ALA A 626 4.48 -19.93 4.04
C ALA A 626 5.05 -18.51 3.89
N TYR A 627 4.19 -17.50 3.69
CA TYR A 627 4.57 -16.10 3.66
C TYR A 627 5.28 -15.67 4.94
N LEU A 628 4.64 -15.90 6.09
CA LEU A 628 5.17 -15.53 7.39
C LEU A 628 6.54 -16.16 7.64
N LYS A 629 6.68 -17.44 7.29
CA LYS A 629 7.94 -18.16 7.42
C LYS A 629 9.06 -17.49 6.63
N TRP A 630 8.91 -17.30 5.32
CA TRP A 630 10.00 -16.75 4.51
C TRP A 630 10.23 -15.26 4.78
N ALA A 631 9.19 -14.49 5.13
CA ALA A 631 9.30 -13.06 5.43
C ALA A 631 10.10 -12.83 6.73
N VAL A 632 9.79 -13.59 7.79
CA VAL A 632 10.55 -13.60 9.05
C VAL A 632 11.98 -14.07 8.80
N GLN A 633 12.17 -15.15 8.02
CA GLN A 633 13.52 -15.64 7.69
C GLN A 633 14.34 -14.60 6.92
N ALA A 634 13.76 -13.87 5.97
CA ALA A 634 14.45 -12.81 5.24
C ALA A 634 14.91 -11.69 6.20
N PHE A 635 14.03 -11.20 7.06
CA PHE A 635 14.41 -10.20 8.07
C PHE A 635 15.56 -10.70 8.96
N ARG A 636 15.41 -11.90 9.53
CA ARG A 636 16.43 -12.50 10.41
C ARG A 636 17.75 -12.71 9.71
N LEU A 637 17.75 -13.16 8.45
CA LEU A 637 18.97 -13.35 7.66
C LEU A 637 19.72 -12.02 7.48
N SER A 638 19.00 -10.91 7.32
CA SER A 638 19.61 -9.58 7.21
C SER A 638 20.21 -9.06 8.52
N THR A 639 19.66 -9.45 9.68
CA THR A 639 20.02 -8.85 10.99
C THR A 639 20.84 -9.75 11.90
N ALA A 640 20.84 -11.07 11.69
CA ALA A 640 21.46 -12.04 12.60
C ALA A 640 23.00 -12.01 12.63
N GLY A 641 23.63 -11.32 11.69
CA GLY A 641 25.10 -11.28 11.56
C GLY A 641 25.84 -10.43 12.60
N VAL A 642 25.13 -9.69 13.45
CA VAL A 642 25.71 -8.74 14.42
C VAL A 642 26.13 -9.39 15.75
N GLU A 643 26.97 -8.69 16.49
CA GLU A 643 27.34 -9.03 17.87
C GLU A 643 26.18 -8.87 18.86
N ASP A 644 26.28 -9.51 20.03
CA ASP A 644 25.25 -9.45 21.07
C ASP A 644 25.06 -8.03 21.64
N ALA A 645 26.12 -7.22 21.64
CA ALA A 645 26.11 -5.86 22.16
C ALA A 645 25.51 -4.83 21.19
N THR A 646 25.24 -5.22 19.94
CA THR A 646 24.58 -4.39 18.93
C THR A 646 23.06 -4.59 19.02
N GLN A 647 22.32 -3.48 19.05
CA GLN A 647 20.86 -3.52 19.07
C GLN A 647 20.28 -3.51 17.65
N ILE A 648 19.38 -4.44 17.39
CA ILE A 648 18.52 -4.43 16.21
C ILE A 648 17.17 -3.80 16.58
N HIS A 649 16.84 -2.70 15.92
CA HIS A 649 15.54 -2.04 16.02
C HIS A 649 14.69 -2.36 14.79
N SER A 650 13.37 -2.32 14.93
CA SER A 650 12.45 -2.39 13.78
C SER A 650 11.24 -1.51 14.02
N HIS A 651 10.82 -0.76 13.00
CA HIS A 651 9.62 0.05 13.02
C HIS A 651 8.46 -0.57 12.21
N PHE A 652 7.23 -0.43 12.72
CA PHE A 652 5.99 -0.81 12.04
C PHE A 652 4.99 0.35 12.01
N CYS A 653 4.56 0.75 10.80
CA CYS A 653 3.60 1.83 10.55
C CYS A 653 2.13 1.43 10.80
N TYR A 654 1.85 0.57 11.78
CA TYR A 654 0.48 0.14 12.11
C TYR A 654 0.36 -0.26 13.58
N SER A 655 -0.84 -0.08 14.14
CA SER A 655 -1.13 -0.31 15.56
C SER A 655 -1.80 -1.66 15.86
N GLU A 656 -2.32 -2.35 14.85
CA GLU A 656 -3.05 -3.60 15.02
C GLU A 656 -2.18 -4.80 14.60
N PHE A 657 -2.00 -5.74 15.53
CA PHE A 657 -1.18 -6.94 15.34
C PHE A 657 -1.98 -8.24 15.53
N GLN A 658 -3.32 -8.14 15.57
CA GLN A 658 -4.19 -9.30 15.70
C GLN A 658 -3.90 -10.26 14.53
N ASP A 659 -3.72 -11.55 14.86
CA ASP A 659 -3.30 -12.64 13.97
C ASP A 659 -1.87 -12.57 13.39
N PHE A 660 -1.10 -11.51 13.63
CA PHE A 660 0.26 -11.33 13.09
C PHE A 660 1.34 -11.19 14.18
N PHE A 661 0.96 -11.03 15.45
CA PHE A 661 1.91 -10.75 16.54
C PHE A 661 3.03 -11.80 16.69
N HIS A 662 2.71 -13.09 16.50
CA HIS A 662 3.69 -14.16 16.57
C HIS A 662 4.83 -13.99 15.55
N ALA A 663 4.53 -13.44 14.37
CA ALA A 663 5.54 -13.14 13.36
C ALA A 663 6.44 -11.98 13.78
N ILE A 664 5.86 -10.92 14.37
CA ILE A 664 6.61 -9.80 14.98
C ILE A 664 7.55 -10.32 16.07
N ALA A 665 7.05 -11.22 16.93
CA ALA A 665 7.86 -11.85 17.96
C ALA A 665 8.97 -12.73 17.39
N ALA A 666 8.73 -13.40 16.26
CA ALA A 666 9.69 -14.26 15.60
C ALA A 666 10.83 -13.51 14.89
N LEU A 667 10.71 -12.19 14.68
CA LEU A 667 11.79 -11.37 14.11
C LEU A 667 13.01 -11.27 15.02
N ASP A 668 12.83 -11.46 16.32
CA ASP A 668 13.88 -11.32 17.35
C ASP A 668 14.63 -9.96 17.34
N ALA A 669 13.91 -8.90 16.94
CA ALA A 669 14.39 -7.52 17.10
C ALA A 669 14.47 -7.17 18.59
N ASP A 670 15.54 -6.49 18.99
CA ASP A 670 15.81 -6.12 20.39
C ASP A 670 14.84 -5.02 20.88
N VAL A 671 14.49 -4.08 19.98
CA VAL A 671 13.54 -2.98 20.26
C VAL A 671 12.57 -2.82 19.08
N LEU A 672 11.28 -2.70 19.37
CA LEU A 672 10.25 -2.39 18.38
C LEU A 672 9.71 -0.99 18.56
N SER A 673 9.41 -0.29 17.47
CA SER A 673 8.55 0.91 17.50
C SER A 673 7.30 0.68 16.67
N ILE A 674 6.15 1.15 17.15
CA ILE A 674 4.85 0.94 16.50
C ILE A 674 4.03 2.24 16.48
N GLU A 675 3.33 2.51 15.39
CA GLU A 675 2.32 3.59 15.38
C GLU A 675 1.22 3.26 16.41
N ASN A 676 0.88 4.20 17.29
CA ASN A 676 -0.12 3.96 18.33
C ASN A 676 -0.85 5.23 18.81
N SER A 677 -0.40 6.45 18.52
CA SER A 677 -0.94 7.65 19.19
C SER A 677 -2.43 7.91 18.90
N LYS A 678 -2.93 7.48 17.73
CA LYS A 678 -4.35 7.58 17.32
C LYS A 678 -5.20 6.38 17.75
N SER A 679 -4.55 5.34 18.24
CA SER A 679 -5.19 4.07 18.53
C SER A 679 -5.50 3.96 20.02
N ASP A 680 -6.48 3.15 20.36
CA ASP A 680 -6.81 2.90 21.76
C ASP A 680 -5.68 2.09 22.41
N ALA A 681 -5.21 2.49 23.60
CA ALA A 681 -4.12 1.83 24.32
C ALA A 681 -4.43 0.35 24.61
N LYS A 682 -5.70 -0.06 24.61
CA LYS A 682 -6.11 -1.47 24.73
C LYS A 682 -5.49 -2.38 23.67
N LEU A 683 -5.07 -1.88 22.51
CA LEU A 683 -4.38 -2.66 21.50
C LEU A 683 -3.02 -3.21 22.02
N LEU A 684 -2.42 -2.56 23.02
CA LEU A 684 -1.20 -3.02 23.67
C LEU A 684 -1.38 -4.28 24.52
N ARG A 685 -2.64 -4.69 24.76
CA ARG A 685 -2.95 -5.93 25.48
C ARG A 685 -2.31 -7.15 24.83
N VAL A 686 -2.13 -7.14 23.51
CA VAL A 686 -1.47 -8.24 22.78
C VAL A 686 -0.05 -8.54 23.29
N PHE A 687 0.70 -7.53 23.75
CA PHE A 687 2.04 -7.70 24.31
C PHE A 687 2.02 -8.37 25.68
N VAL A 688 0.96 -8.12 26.46
CA VAL A 688 0.70 -8.78 27.75
C VAL A 688 0.33 -10.23 27.52
N ASP A 689 -0.68 -10.47 26.68
CA ASP A 689 -1.23 -11.80 26.43
C ASP A 689 -0.21 -12.73 25.75
N SER A 690 0.73 -12.17 24.97
CA SER A 690 1.81 -12.91 24.30
C SER A 690 3.11 -12.97 25.11
N GLU A 691 3.13 -12.43 26.34
CA GLU A 691 4.32 -12.35 27.20
C GLU A 691 5.57 -11.83 26.48
N TYR A 692 5.43 -10.77 25.68
CA TYR A 692 6.51 -10.28 24.84
C TYR A 692 7.76 -9.91 25.68
N PRO A 693 8.93 -10.55 25.45
CA PRO A 693 10.04 -10.48 26.41
C PRO A 693 11.05 -9.36 26.11
N ARG A 694 10.86 -8.60 25.03
CA ARG A 694 11.80 -7.60 24.51
C ARG A 694 11.26 -6.18 24.64
N HIS A 695 12.02 -5.19 24.18
CA HIS A 695 11.67 -3.78 24.36
C HIS A 695 10.71 -3.27 23.28
N ILE A 696 9.91 -2.25 23.62
CA ILE A 696 8.95 -1.63 22.72
C ILE A 696 8.72 -0.14 23.02
N GLY A 697 8.57 0.67 21.96
CA GLY A 697 8.08 2.04 21.97
C GLY A 697 6.81 2.19 21.14
N PRO A 698 5.62 2.22 21.78
CA PRO A 698 4.40 2.63 21.10
C PRO A 698 4.39 4.15 20.96
N GLY A 699 4.15 4.65 19.75
CA GLY A 699 4.23 6.07 19.44
C GLY A 699 3.36 6.95 20.35
N VAL A 700 3.97 8.00 20.91
CA VAL A 700 3.29 8.90 21.87
C VAL A 700 2.70 10.15 21.22
N TYR A 701 2.96 10.40 19.93
CA TYR A 701 2.29 11.47 19.20
C TYR A 701 2.15 11.25 17.69
N ASP A 702 1.08 11.83 17.14
CA ASP A 702 0.71 11.76 15.73
C ASP A 702 1.60 12.66 14.88
N ILE A 703 2.54 12.04 14.17
CA ILE A 703 3.40 12.78 13.27
C ILE A 703 2.69 13.27 12.02
N HIS A 704 1.48 12.82 11.66
CA HIS A 704 0.81 13.23 10.41
C HIS A 704 0.03 14.54 10.53
N SER A 705 -0.20 15.02 11.76
CA SER A 705 -0.79 16.32 12.05
C SER A 705 0.29 17.38 12.27
N PRO A 706 0.10 18.63 11.81
CA PRO A 706 0.98 19.75 12.20
C PRO A 706 0.73 20.22 13.64
N ARG A 707 -0.25 19.65 14.36
CA ARG A 707 -0.56 19.99 15.76
C ARG A 707 0.57 19.54 16.69
N VAL A 708 1.02 20.44 17.57
CA VAL A 708 1.99 20.11 18.63
C VAL A 708 1.23 19.61 19.88
N PRO A 709 1.43 18.36 20.33
CA PRO A 709 0.86 17.89 21.60
C PRO A 709 1.56 18.56 22.79
N SER A 710 0.80 18.84 23.85
CA SER A 710 1.33 19.33 25.12
C SER A 710 2.11 18.26 25.88
N GLU A 711 3.00 18.67 26.78
CA GLU A 711 3.70 17.75 27.68
C GLU A 711 2.74 16.89 28.52
N GLN A 712 1.59 17.45 28.93
CA GLN A 712 0.60 16.71 29.71
C GLN A 712 -0.07 15.61 28.87
N GLU A 713 -0.45 15.90 27.62
CA GLU A 713 -1.00 14.88 26.72
C GLU A 713 -0.03 13.69 26.54
N ILE A 714 1.27 13.97 26.43
CA ILE A 714 2.28 12.91 26.32
C ILE A 714 2.41 12.13 27.63
N LYS A 715 2.37 12.81 28.79
CA LYS A 715 2.41 12.14 30.10
C LYS A 715 1.23 11.20 30.30
N ASP A 716 0.02 11.68 29.99
CA ASP A 716 -1.20 10.88 30.09
C ASP A 716 -1.08 9.65 29.19
N ARG A 717 -0.55 9.83 27.97
CA ARG A 717 -0.33 8.73 27.05
C ARG A 717 0.69 7.70 27.55
N ILE A 718 1.78 8.13 28.18
CA ILE A 718 2.75 7.22 28.80
C ILE A 718 2.12 6.46 29.98
N GLU A 719 1.30 7.12 30.80
CA GLU A 719 0.60 6.46 31.92
C GLU A 719 -0.38 5.39 31.41
N GLU A 720 -1.09 5.65 30.31
CA GLU A 720 -1.94 4.66 29.64
C GLU A 720 -1.13 3.44 29.18
N MET A 721 0.03 3.66 28.54
CA MET A 721 0.91 2.57 28.07
C MET A 721 1.44 1.72 29.23
N LEU A 722 1.76 2.33 30.37
CA LEU A 722 2.27 1.66 31.58
C LEU A 722 1.23 0.76 32.27
N GLN A 723 -0.05 0.85 31.91
CA GLN A 723 -1.06 -0.12 32.36
C GLN A 723 -0.88 -1.51 31.71
N PHE A 724 -0.19 -1.55 30.56
CA PHE A 724 0.03 -2.78 29.79
C PHE A 724 1.51 -3.18 29.74
N LEU A 725 2.42 -2.20 29.70
CA LEU A 725 3.85 -2.44 29.50
C LEU A 725 4.64 -2.19 30.78
N LYS A 726 5.71 -2.98 30.96
CA LYS A 726 6.62 -2.82 32.11
C LYS A 726 7.52 -1.58 31.90
N PRO A 727 7.90 -0.86 32.96
CA PRO A 727 8.79 0.31 32.84
C PRO A 727 10.12 0.02 32.14
N GLU A 728 10.74 -1.13 32.41
CA GLU A 728 12.05 -1.49 31.87
C GLU A 728 12.08 -1.81 30.37
N GLN A 729 10.92 -2.09 29.76
CA GLN A 729 10.81 -2.39 28.33
C GLN A 729 10.33 -1.20 27.49
N LEU A 730 9.84 -0.12 28.12
CA LEU A 730 9.17 0.98 27.42
C LEU A 730 10.16 2.02 26.88
N TRP A 731 10.12 2.25 25.56
CA TRP A 731 10.78 3.35 24.85
C TRP A 731 9.80 4.48 24.55
N ILE A 732 10.32 5.71 24.46
CA ILE A 732 9.52 6.90 24.17
C ILE A 732 9.93 7.49 22.83
N ASP A 733 9.05 7.37 21.84
CA ASP A 733 9.27 7.80 20.46
C ASP A 733 7.97 8.28 19.76
N PRO A 734 8.08 9.08 18.68
CA PRO A 734 6.95 9.43 17.82
C PRO A 734 6.35 8.23 17.08
N ASP A 735 5.13 8.39 16.55
CA ASP A 735 4.49 7.36 15.72
C ASP A 735 5.32 6.91 14.51
N CYS A 736 6.01 7.81 13.82
CA CYS A 736 6.81 7.49 12.62
C CYS A 736 7.91 8.55 12.38
N GLY A 737 8.55 8.53 11.20
CA GLY A 737 9.53 9.52 10.78
C GLY A 737 8.97 10.94 10.58
N LEU A 738 9.82 11.95 10.69
CA LEU A 738 9.45 13.38 10.73
C LEU A 738 9.63 14.10 9.39
N LYS A 739 9.90 13.37 8.30
CA LYS A 739 10.13 13.87 6.94
C LYS A 739 9.12 14.94 6.49
N THR A 740 7.84 14.76 6.83
CA THR A 740 6.74 15.61 6.36
C THR A 740 6.41 16.81 7.26
N ARG A 741 7.10 16.95 8.40
CA ARG A 741 6.94 18.06 9.34
C ARG A 741 7.91 19.19 9.02
N GLN A 742 7.74 20.33 9.68
CA GLN A 742 8.68 21.44 9.72
C GLN A 742 9.36 21.50 11.08
N TRP A 743 10.54 22.11 11.11
CA TRP A 743 11.38 22.16 12.30
C TRP A 743 10.73 22.82 13.51
N LYS A 744 9.82 23.78 13.31
CA LYS A 744 9.15 24.47 14.42
C LYS A 744 8.32 23.47 15.23
N GLU A 745 7.33 22.82 14.60
CA GLU A 745 6.50 21.84 15.31
C GLU A 745 7.31 20.63 15.78
N THR A 746 8.33 20.21 15.03
CA THR A 746 9.19 19.08 15.43
C THR A 746 9.94 19.35 16.72
N LYS A 747 10.57 20.53 16.87
CA LYS A 747 11.32 20.86 18.09
C LYS A 747 10.40 20.97 19.30
N GLU A 748 9.26 21.63 19.14
CA GLU A 748 8.29 21.82 20.23
C GLU A 748 7.71 20.47 20.70
N ALA A 749 7.31 19.58 19.78
CA ALA A 749 6.77 18.26 20.12
C ALA A 749 7.82 17.35 20.79
N LEU A 750 9.05 17.31 20.26
CA LEU A 750 10.12 16.48 20.83
C LEU A 750 10.58 16.99 22.20
N ALA A 751 10.60 18.31 22.43
CA ALA A 751 10.91 18.87 23.75
C ALA A 751 9.88 18.41 24.80
N ASN A 752 8.58 18.49 24.47
CA ASN A 752 7.51 17.99 25.33
C ASN A 752 7.64 16.48 25.60
N MET A 753 8.03 15.71 24.58
CA MET A 753 8.24 14.27 24.70
C MET A 753 9.38 13.92 25.65
N VAL A 754 10.54 14.58 25.53
CA VAL A 754 11.69 14.35 26.40
C VAL A 754 11.39 14.77 27.84
N ASN A 755 10.69 15.90 28.04
CA ASN A 755 10.29 16.34 29.38
C ASN A 755 9.36 15.34 30.06
N ALA A 756 8.39 14.78 29.31
CA ALA A 756 7.53 13.72 29.82
C ALA A 756 8.34 12.47 30.22
N ALA A 757 9.28 12.01 29.39
CA ALA A 757 10.14 10.87 29.73
C ALA A 757 10.98 11.13 31.00
N LYS A 758 11.57 12.33 31.15
CA LYS A 758 12.31 12.74 32.34
C LYS A 758 11.44 12.75 33.60
N TYR A 759 10.18 13.17 33.49
CA TYR A 759 9.23 13.07 34.59
C TYR A 759 9.05 11.62 35.05
N PHE A 760 8.86 10.68 34.12
CA PHE A 760 8.72 9.26 34.45
C PHE A 760 10.01 8.64 35.00
N ARG A 761 11.19 9.05 34.51
CA ARG A 761 12.49 8.65 35.12
C ARG A 761 12.56 9.00 36.59
N ASN A 762 12.14 10.22 36.97
CA ASN A 762 12.12 10.64 38.36
C ASN A 762 11.05 9.89 39.18
N LYS A 763 9.86 9.64 38.60
CA LYS A 763 8.78 8.87 39.23
C LYS A 763 9.19 7.43 39.57
N TYR A 764 10.07 6.83 38.77
CA TYR A 764 10.58 5.46 38.94
C TYR A 764 12.03 5.39 39.45
N ALA A 765 12.62 6.52 39.87
CA ALA A 765 13.91 6.52 40.51
C ALA A 765 13.81 5.76 41.84
N LYS A 766 14.75 4.82 42.07
CA LYS A 766 14.82 4.03 43.30
C LYS A 766 15.50 4.78 44.43
#